data_AF-A0A346NJ36-F1
#
_entry.id   AF-A0A346NJ36-F1
#
_cell.length_a   1.000
_cell.length_b   1.000
_cell.length_c   1.000
_cell.angle_alpha   90.00
_cell.angle_beta   90.00
_cell.angle_gamma   90.00
#
_symmetry.space_group_name_H-M   'P 1'
#
loop_
_entity.id
_entity.type
_entity.pdbx_description
1 polymer ?
#
loop_
_entity_poly.entity_id
_entity_poly.type
_entity_poly.pdbx_seq_one_letter_code
_entity_poly.pdbx_strand_id
1 'polypeptide(L)'
;MIYRGCYAVFFSFPLKEPCYMRKTPILTVLGALFFVSVPATSSASTNQYTLTQSSLMGEQPGMAALTQMDEQNLTSQAQVLEVVNTLKKSSTYKRMLSKLSKGETDEAAAVLLALANGESLESSIPVLAQNTTYTSSALVRAAMLLFPLDRYELYRDLQQADVFDQTKLRKWASSTGVLTSALYPTSMTEQDVFIQPLLESASITVQHQPKDARIVASYKAAGSDDEWQQARELVFEPVTGVHTGPMVYLDAGTRYDVKIEVTTKQGDVANLTQQFTTRADKPPIDPDKVYHLADFYKGGTLDLEALKIEGTADGWAKIVGDKDTVIEATEGNRHAIRIGNNSYVYFENITVRGGRTHSIYADQAHHIWINQCDIAEWGREPNIIKKGVAYEKEGAEPINYDSAIYLRQTGVVTVENCHVHDPVPFSNDWRYGHPKGPNAFFAHANHPDPQYKGQVVIRNNRFVGKPGHRFNDVIEGRKNSEPLGGFVRDAAIYNNTFAYGNDDAIEVDGGQYNVMVYNNDMSHTYTGVSVIPTRIGPSFVFNNYIHDLGDETGKQWAGIKMGGLLAGAYGKSYLFHNLIEVNRNGFTASRFQEDSSLLTHAQNNIVITFKDNKTVGYNLFDQEGFAGSTFVNNYLINMKRAAPKIMGSITVPYTFPELVNTQKAQELVDSGEQVTLPIDGQYRIPNFSHVTADGKNFIYGIVK
;
A
#
# COMPACT_ATOMS: atom_id res chain seq x y z
N MET A 1 -6.92 2.59 -32.62
CA MET A 1 -7.48 3.93 -32.35
C MET A 1 -6.80 4.51 -31.13
N ILE A 2 -6.61 5.83 -31.07
CA ILE A 2 -6.08 6.55 -29.90
C ILE A 2 -7.14 7.57 -29.51
N TYR A 3 -7.68 7.49 -28.30
CA TYR A 3 -8.56 8.51 -27.75
C TYR A 3 -7.76 9.50 -26.91
N ARG A 4 -7.69 10.75 -27.36
CA ARG A 4 -7.32 11.89 -26.51
C ARG A 4 -8.58 12.40 -25.82
N GLY A 5 -8.47 12.86 -24.58
CA GLY A 5 -9.53 13.59 -23.90
C GLY A 5 -9.82 14.93 -24.58
N CYS A 6 -11.08 15.36 -24.59
CA CYS A 6 -11.50 16.61 -25.21
C CYS A 6 -11.17 17.82 -24.31
N TYR A 7 -10.33 18.71 -24.82
CA TYR A 7 -10.30 20.13 -24.42
C TYR A 7 -11.07 20.97 -25.45
N ALA A 8 -11.65 22.10 -25.03
CA ALA A 8 -12.42 22.98 -25.89
C ALA A 8 -11.53 23.90 -26.77
N VAL A 9 -11.21 23.39 -27.96
CA VAL A 9 -11.17 24.07 -29.27
C VAL A 9 -10.75 25.55 -29.36
N PHE A 10 -9.70 25.80 -30.15
CA PHE A 10 -9.72 26.78 -31.26
C PHE A 10 -8.93 26.21 -32.46
N PHE A 11 -9.26 26.65 -33.69
CA PHE A 11 -8.72 26.17 -34.99
C PHE A 11 -7.43 26.94 -35.40
N SER A 12 -6.63 26.60 -36.44
CA SER A 12 -6.88 25.88 -37.72
C SER A 12 -5.64 25.15 -38.32
N PHE A 13 -5.76 24.67 -39.58
CA PHE A 13 -4.89 23.73 -40.36
C PHE A 13 -4.12 24.45 -41.53
N PRO A 14 -3.34 23.81 -42.45
CA PRO A 14 -2.22 22.84 -42.33
C PRO A 14 -1.10 22.92 -43.45
N LEU A 15 -0.27 21.85 -43.59
CA LEU A 15 0.54 21.39 -44.76
C LEU A 15 1.82 22.20 -45.13
N LYS A 16 2.99 21.60 -45.47
CA LYS A 16 3.26 20.51 -46.43
C LYS A 16 4.68 19.87 -46.25
N GLU A 17 4.89 18.64 -46.74
CA GLU A 17 6.20 17.99 -47.04
C GLU A 17 6.58 18.22 -48.56
N PRO A 18 7.56 17.55 -49.26
CA PRO A 18 8.52 16.47 -48.90
C PRO A 18 9.94 16.56 -49.58
N CYS A 19 10.64 15.41 -49.66
CA CYS A 19 11.68 15.00 -50.66
C CYS A 19 13.19 15.31 -50.46
N TYR A 20 14.18 14.51 -50.95
CA TYR A 20 14.28 13.04 -51.22
C TYR A 20 15.72 12.64 -51.69
N MET A 21 16.42 11.68 -51.02
CA MET A 21 17.65 10.95 -51.50
C MET A 21 18.90 11.80 -51.93
N ARG A 22 20.14 11.31 -52.16
CA ARG A 22 20.95 10.06 -51.99
C ARG A 22 22.45 10.53 -51.83
N LYS A 23 23.58 9.78 -51.91
CA LYS A 23 24.00 8.42 -52.33
C LYS A 23 25.37 8.05 -51.68
N THR A 24 25.71 6.77 -51.55
CA THR A 24 27.08 6.22 -51.31
C THR A 24 27.81 5.87 -52.62
N PRO A 25 29.16 5.72 -52.64
CA PRO A 25 29.87 4.42 -52.44
C PRO A 25 31.04 4.50 -51.40
N ILE A 26 31.48 3.46 -50.66
CA ILE A 26 32.15 2.17 -51.03
C ILE A 26 33.59 2.42 -51.56
N LEU A 27 34.69 1.83 -51.04
CA LEU A 27 35.00 0.38 -50.94
C LEU A 27 35.97 -0.06 -49.81
N THR A 28 35.68 -1.26 -49.30
CA THR A 28 36.41 -2.20 -48.42
C THR A 28 37.77 -2.72 -48.90
N VAL A 29 38.70 -3.08 -47.98
CA VAL A 29 39.60 -4.27 -48.07
C VAL A 29 39.83 -4.84 -46.65
N LEU A 30 40.10 -6.15 -46.52
CA LEU A 30 40.33 -6.88 -45.26
C LEU A 30 41.79 -6.83 -44.78
N GLY A 31 42.01 -7.09 -43.49
CA GLY A 31 43.31 -7.51 -42.94
C GLY A 31 43.22 -7.86 -41.45
N ALA A 32 43.38 -9.13 -41.10
CA ALA A 32 43.33 -9.60 -39.71
C ALA A 32 44.55 -10.47 -39.39
N LEU A 33 45.26 -10.15 -38.31
CA LEU A 33 46.16 -11.06 -37.58
C LEU A 33 46.50 -10.49 -36.19
N PHE A 34 46.93 -11.36 -35.28
CA PHE A 34 47.14 -11.08 -33.86
C PHE A 34 48.53 -10.46 -33.56
N PHE A 35 48.75 -10.15 -32.27
CA PHE A 35 49.92 -9.58 -31.60
C PHE A 35 49.99 -8.05 -31.53
N VAL A 36 49.39 -7.52 -30.46
CA VAL A 36 49.70 -6.18 -29.92
C VAL A 36 50.53 -6.37 -28.64
N SER A 37 51.80 -5.98 -28.70
CA SER A 37 52.62 -5.74 -27.51
C SER A 37 52.16 -4.45 -26.82
N VAL A 38 52.34 -4.36 -25.50
CA VAL A 38 51.91 -3.19 -24.71
C VAL A 38 53.02 -2.14 -24.61
N PRO A 39 52.84 -0.93 -25.17
CA PRO A 39 53.46 0.28 -24.66
C PRO A 39 52.50 0.99 -23.68
N ALA A 40 53.03 1.54 -22.59
CA ALA A 40 52.21 2.26 -21.62
C ALA A 40 51.84 3.66 -22.13
N THR A 41 50.58 4.07 -21.95
CA THR A 41 50.13 5.46 -22.16
C THR A 41 49.22 5.94 -21.05
N SER A 42 49.39 7.20 -20.67
CA SER A 42 48.46 8.04 -19.89
C SER A 42 47.83 7.41 -18.64
N SER A 43 48.40 7.76 -17.49
CA SER A 43 47.65 7.83 -16.22
C SER A 43 46.53 8.87 -16.36
N ALA A 44 45.34 8.42 -16.75
CA ALA A 44 44.13 9.21 -16.60
C ALA A 44 43.82 9.30 -15.09
N SER A 45 44.24 10.39 -14.45
CA SER A 45 43.79 10.74 -13.12
C SER A 45 42.30 11.06 -13.17
N THR A 46 41.47 10.04 -13.00
CA THR A 46 40.06 10.20 -12.64
C THR A 46 40.03 10.95 -11.31
N ASN A 47 39.85 12.27 -11.38
CA ASN A 47 39.44 13.06 -10.23
C ASN A 47 38.01 12.64 -9.90
N GLN A 48 37.89 11.57 -9.13
CA GLN A 48 36.73 11.39 -8.27
C GLN A 48 36.78 12.55 -7.26
N TYR A 49 36.19 13.69 -7.62
CA TYR A 49 35.69 14.59 -6.60
C TYR A 49 34.62 13.79 -5.86
N THR A 50 34.93 13.52 -4.60
CA THR A 50 34.29 12.45 -3.87
C THR A 50 32.89 12.86 -3.47
N LEU A 51 31.88 12.26 -4.12
CA LEU A 51 30.53 12.03 -3.57
C LEU A 51 30.57 11.09 -2.34
N THR A 52 31.56 11.25 -1.46
CA THR A 52 31.63 10.57 -0.17
C THR A 52 30.68 11.26 0.81
N GLN A 53 29.96 10.45 1.58
CA GLN A 53 29.07 10.88 2.67
C GLN A 53 27.71 11.49 2.27
N SER A 54 27.25 11.37 1.02
CA SER A 54 25.80 11.52 0.77
C SER A 54 25.04 10.33 1.39
N SER A 55 24.44 10.54 2.56
CA SER A 55 23.48 9.62 3.21
C SER A 55 22.16 9.47 2.43
N LEU A 56 21.96 10.36 1.45
CA LEU A 56 20.78 10.51 0.62
C LEU A 56 20.52 9.29 -0.27
N MET A 57 19.25 8.97 -0.49
CA MET A 57 18.82 7.88 -1.36
C MET A 57 19.09 8.19 -2.85
N GLY A 58 19.39 7.15 -3.64
CA GLY A 58 19.62 7.27 -5.08
C GLY A 58 18.37 7.58 -5.90
N GLU A 59 18.55 7.77 -7.21
CA GLU A 59 17.49 7.81 -8.26
C GLU A 59 16.38 8.87 -8.08
N GLN A 60 16.59 9.86 -7.20
CA GLN A 60 15.67 10.96 -6.94
C GLN A 60 16.14 12.29 -7.59
N PRO A 61 15.25 13.29 -7.78
CA PRO A 61 15.54 14.47 -8.61
C PRO A 61 16.79 15.27 -8.22
N GLY A 62 17.06 15.43 -6.93
CA GLY A 62 18.22 16.16 -6.42
C GLY A 62 19.54 15.41 -6.68
N MET A 63 19.56 14.08 -6.54
CA MET A 63 20.74 13.28 -6.91
C MET A 63 20.99 13.32 -8.41
N ALA A 64 19.95 13.24 -9.24
CA ALA A 64 20.07 13.40 -10.69
C ALA A 64 20.59 14.79 -11.09
N ALA A 65 20.24 15.84 -10.35
CA ALA A 65 20.79 17.18 -10.54
C ALA A 65 22.28 17.24 -10.18
N LEU A 66 22.68 16.66 -9.04
CA LEU A 66 24.08 16.61 -8.60
C LEU A 66 24.97 15.82 -9.57
N THR A 67 24.51 14.67 -10.08
CA THR A 67 25.22 13.92 -11.14
C THR A 67 25.39 14.78 -12.40
N GLN A 68 24.34 15.47 -12.86
CA GLN A 68 24.46 16.35 -14.02
C GLN A 68 25.42 17.53 -13.76
N MET A 69 25.47 18.06 -12.54
CA MET A 69 26.39 19.13 -12.16
C MET A 69 27.85 18.69 -12.17
N ASP A 70 28.16 17.49 -11.69
CA ASP A 70 29.51 16.90 -11.72
C ASP A 70 29.95 16.62 -13.18
N GLU A 71 29.13 15.89 -13.95
CA GLU A 71 29.37 15.60 -15.37
C GLU A 71 29.66 16.85 -16.20
N GLN A 72 29.00 17.98 -15.88
CA GLN A 72 29.09 19.24 -16.62
C GLN A 72 29.96 20.30 -15.93
N ASN A 73 30.58 19.97 -14.78
CA ASN A 73 31.45 20.85 -13.98
C ASN A 73 30.78 22.21 -13.64
N LEU A 74 29.51 22.17 -13.21
CA LEU A 74 28.68 23.36 -12.98
C LEU A 74 28.87 23.95 -11.57
N THR A 75 29.33 25.19 -11.50
CA THR A 75 29.72 25.85 -10.24
C THR A 75 28.98 27.16 -9.94
N SER A 76 28.09 27.62 -10.82
CA SER A 76 27.31 28.85 -10.62
C SER A 76 25.80 28.62 -10.54
N GLN A 77 25.10 29.42 -9.73
CA GLN A 77 23.67 29.25 -9.47
C GLN A 77 22.83 29.38 -10.75
N ALA A 78 23.26 30.20 -11.71
CA ALA A 78 22.60 30.34 -13.01
C ALA A 78 22.68 29.07 -13.88
N GLN A 79 23.79 28.30 -13.81
CA GLN A 79 23.90 27.01 -14.49
C GLN A 79 23.02 25.96 -13.81
N VAL A 80 23.09 25.86 -12.48
CA VAL A 80 22.31 24.90 -11.69
C VAL A 80 20.80 25.16 -11.81
N LEU A 81 20.39 26.42 -11.91
CA LEU A 81 19.00 26.80 -12.17
C LEU A 81 18.46 26.21 -13.49
N GLU A 82 19.27 26.11 -14.56
CA GLU A 82 18.82 25.47 -15.79
C GLU A 82 18.83 23.94 -15.72
N VAL A 83 19.65 23.32 -14.86
CA VAL A 83 19.51 21.90 -14.50
C VAL A 83 18.14 21.67 -13.84
N VAL A 84 17.79 22.45 -12.82
CA VAL A 84 16.47 22.33 -12.16
C VAL A 84 15.33 22.60 -13.14
N ASN A 85 15.43 23.63 -13.99
CA ASN A 85 14.42 23.90 -15.03
C ASN A 85 14.33 22.78 -16.08
N THR A 86 15.42 22.07 -16.37
CA THR A 86 15.42 20.90 -17.27
C THR A 86 14.73 19.70 -16.61
N LEU A 87 15.05 19.40 -15.36
CA LEU A 87 14.40 18.32 -14.61
C LEU A 87 12.90 18.60 -14.38
N LYS A 88 12.50 19.87 -14.20
CA LYS A 88 11.09 20.32 -14.20
C LYS A 88 10.32 20.02 -15.49
N LYS A 89 11.02 19.79 -16.62
CA LYS A 89 10.43 19.45 -17.92
C LYS A 89 10.46 17.94 -18.21
N SER A 90 11.33 17.17 -17.52
CA SER A 90 11.53 15.72 -17.71
C SER A 90 10.26 14.88 -17.48
N SER A 91 10.14 13.71 -18.12
CA SER A 91 9.00 12.81 -17.87
C SER A 91 8.97 12.29 -16.43
N THR A 92 10.14 11.95 -15.88
CA THR A 92 10.30 11.31 -14.56
C THR A 92 10.03 12.29 -13.41
N TYR A 93 10.64 13.47 -13.43
CA TYR A 93 10.67 14.35 -12.24
C TYR A 93 9.69 15.53 -12.29
N LYS A 94 9.06 15.80 -13.45
CA LYS A 94 8.15 16.95 -13.63
C LYS A 94 7.00 17.00 -12.61
N ARG A 95 6.37 15.88 -12.25
CA ARG A 95 5.23 15.90 -11.31
C ARG A 95 5.63 16.35 -9.89
N MET A 96 6.88 16.12 -9.50
CA MET A 96 7.44 16.65 -8.25
C MET A 96 7.88 18.10 -8.43
N LEU A 97 8.84 18.35 -9.34
CA LEU A 97 9.51 19.64 -9.43
C LEU A 97 8.62 20.76 -10.01
N SER A 98 7.53 20.45 -10.73
CA SER A 98 6.54 21.47 -11.13
C SER A 98 5.78 22.08 -9.95
N LYS A 99 5.87 21.50 -8.74
CA LYS A 99 5.39 22.09 -7.49
C LYS A 99 6.29 23.23 -6.98
N LEU A 100 7.47 23.44 -7.58
CA LEU A 100 8.35 24.58 -7.33
C LEU A 100 7.86 25.82 -8.10
N SER A 101 7.43 26.83 -7.35
CA SER A 101 7.27 28.21 -7.83
C SER A 101 8.62 28.81 -8.26
N LYS A 102 8.65 30.06 -8.76
CA LYS A 102 9.90 30.67 -9.25
C LYS A 102 10.97 30.74 -8.16
N GLY A 103 10.69 31.38 -7.02
CA GLY A 103 11.64 31.50 -5.91
C GLY A 103 12.14 30.13 -5.45
N GLU A 104 11.23 29.19 -5.19
CA GLU A 104 11.59 27.80 -4.83
C GLU A 104 12.48 27.07 -5.87
N THR A 105 12.57 27.57 -7.11
CA THR A 105 13.52 27.06 -8.12
C THR A 105 14.89 27.76 -8.02
N ASP A 106 14.90 29.06 -7.73
CA ASP A 106 16.10 29.84 -7.48
C ASP A 106 16.78 29.37 -6.17
N GLU A 107 16.01 29.14 -5.10
CA GLU A 107 16.43 28.48 -3.85
C GLU A 107 16.86 27.02 -4.06
N ALA A 108 16.17 26.23 -4.91
CA ALA A 108 16.59 24.85 -5.22
C ALA A 108 18.02 24.80 -5.79
N ALA A 109 18.40 25.78 -6.62
CA ALA A 109 19.76 25.87 -7.14
C ALA A 109 20.80 26.24 -6.06
N ALA A 110 20.42 26.98 -5.02
CA ALA A 110 21.29 27.26 -3.88
C ALA A 110 21.54 26.02 -3.01
N VAL A 111 20.50 25.23 -2.75
CA VAL A 111 20.62 23.95 -2.00
C VAL A 111 21.55 22.97 -2.73
N LEU A 112 21.38 22.82 -4.05
CA LEU A 112 22.22 21.94 -4.86
C LEU A 112 23.68 22.39 -4.90
N LEU A 113 23.97 23.70 -4.89
CA LEU A 113 25.34 24.21 -4.80
C LEU A 113 26.00 23.91 -3.44
N ALA A 114 25.27 24.06 -2.33
CA ALA A 114 25.79 23.73 -1.00
C ALA A 114 26.20 22.25 -0.93
N LEU A 115 25.33 21.35 -1.40
CA LEU A 115 25.62 19.91 -1.49
C LEU A 115 26.82 19.59 -2.39
N ALA A 116 26.92 20.25 -3.56
CA ALA A 116 28.04 20.06 -4.48
C ALA A 116 29.38 20.59 -3.93
N ASN A 117 29.34 21.53 -2.98
CA ASN A 117 30.52 21.99 -2.23
C ASN A 117 30.87 21.09 -1.02
N GLY A 118 30.11 20.02 -0.78
CA GLY A 118 30.35 19.06 0.30
C GLY A 118 29.62 19.34 1.62
N GLU A 119 28.66 20.27 1.64
CA GLU A 119 27.73 20.41 2.77
C GLU A 119 26.70 19.26 2.78
N SER A 120 26.14 18.93 3.95
CA SER A 120 25.02 17.98 4.04
C SER A 120 23.65 18.67 3.90
N LEU A 121 22.59 17.90 3.60
CA LEU A 121 21.26 18.45 3.30
C LEU A 121 20.61 19.07 4.54
N GLU A 122 20.80 18.45 5.69
CA GLU A 122 20.30 18.89 6.99
C GLU A 122 21.12 20.04 7.58
N SER A 123 22.43 20.15 7.26
CA SER A 123 23.28 21.26 7.72
C SER A 123 23.16 22.53 6.86
N SER A 124 23.07 22.38 5.54
CA SER A 124 23.04 23.52 4.60
C SER A 124 21.76 24.35 4.70
N ILE A 125 20.61 23.74 4.98
CA ILE A 125 19.32 24.45 5.02
C ILE A 125 19.22 25.46 6.20
N PRO A 126 19.61 25.14 7.46
CA PRO A 126 19.76 26.10 8.54
C PRO A 126 20.77 27.23 8.26
N VAL A 127 21.85 26.94 7.53
CA VAL A 127 22.88 27.94 7.16
C VAL A 127 22.35 28.91 6.11
N LEU A 128 21.79 28.39 5.01
CA LEU A 128 21.16 29.19 3.95
C LEU A 128 20.00 30.03 4.49
N ALA A 129 19.24 29.52 5.46
CA ALA A 129 18.11 30.22 6.07
C ALA A 129 18.49 31.44 6.93
N GLN A 130 19.77 31.60 7.31
CA GLN A 130 20.27 32.80 7.99
C GLN A 130 20.65 33.92 7.01
N ASN A 131 20.83 33.61 5.73
CA ASN A 131 21.11 34.61 4.70
C ASN A 131 19.79 35.24 4.20
N THR A 132 19.64 36.56 4.41
CA THR A 132 18.45 37.35 4.04
C THR A 132 18.17 37.40 2.53
N THR A 133 19.06 36.88 1.68
CA THR A 133 18.81 36.68 0.24
C THR A 133 17.78 35.57 -0.03
N TYR A 134 17.63 34.59 0.87
CA TYR A 134 16.77 33.42 0.67
C TYR A 134 15.56 33.44 1.62
N THR A 135 14.48 32.79 1.19
CA THR A 135 13.28 32.60 2.01
C THR A 135 13.31 31.21 2.65
N SER A 136 13.26 31.15 3.99
CA SER A 136 13.29 29.88 4.75
C SER A 136 12.21 28.88 4.27
N SER A 137 11.01 29.38 3.93
CA SER A 137 9.92 28.55 3.39
C SER A 137 10.22 27.96 2.02
N ALA A 138 10.98 28.68 1.19
CA ALA A 138 11.36 28.26 -0.15
C ALA A 138 12.51 27.25 -0.09
N LEU A 139 13.53 27.48 0.75
CA LEU A 139 14.61 26.52 1.01
C LEU A 139 14.06 25.16 1.47
N VAL A 140 13.23 25.15 2.53
CA VAL A 140 12.64 23.90 3.07
C VAL A 140 11.79 23.18 2.03
N ARG A 141 10.93 23.91 1.30
CA ARG A 141 10.06 23.30 0.27
C ARG A 141 10.86 22.84 -0.96
N ALA A 142 11.92 23.54 -1.34
CA ALA A 142 12.83 23.15 -2.42
C ALA A 142 13.55 21.84 -2.08
N ALA A 143 14.19 21.76 -0.91
CA ALA A 143 14.88 20.57 -0.43
C ALA A 143 13.96 19.34 -0.42
N MET A 144 12.76 19.45 0.17
CA MET A 144 11.78 18.35 0.26
C MET A 144 11.14 17.94 -1.08
N LEU A 145 11.32 18.72 -2.16
CA LEU A 145 10.86 18.42 -3.51
C LEU A 145 12.01 17.96 -4.44
N LEU A 146 13.26 18.32 -4.14
CA LEU A 146 14.47 17.74 -4.74
C LEU A 146 14.76 16.34 -4.19
N PHE A 147 14.60 16.16 -2.88
CA PHE A 147 14.95 14.93 -2.14
C PHE A 147 13.69 14.28 -1.54
N PRO A 148 12.74 13.80 -2.37
CA PRO A 148 11.47 13.25 -1.93
C PRO A 148 11.59 12.02 -1.04
N LEU A 149 12.71 11.29 -1.10
CA LEU A 149 12.94 10.05 -0.34
C LEU A 149 13.46 10.35 1.07
N ASP A 150 14.38 11.32 1.22
CA ASP A 150 15.00 11.66 2.51
C ASP A 150 14.28 12.78 3.27
N ARG A 151 13.29 13.43 2.65
CA ARG A 151 12.54 14.58 3.22
C ARG A 151 11.95 14.39 4.61
N TYR A 152 11.74 13.16 5.07
CA TYR A 152 11.25 12.85 6.41
C TYR A 152 12.36 12.81 7.46
N GLU A 153 13.56 12.36 7.07
CA GLU A 153 14.81 12.50 7.84
C GLU A 153 15.08 14.00 8.01
N LEU A 154 15.21 14.71 6.88
CA LEU A 154 15.37 16.16 6.85
C LEU A 154 14.30 16.91 7.66
N TYR A 155 13.03 16.48 7.64
CA TYR A 155 12.00 17.12 8.45
C TYR A 155 12.28 16.98 9.95
N ARG A 156 12.69 15.80 10.43
CA ARG A 156 13.08 15.57 11.83
C ARG A 156 14.32 16.40 12.19
N ASP A 157 15.32 16.46 11.33
CA ASP A 157 16.56 17.19 11.58
C ASP A 157 16.31 18.70 11.65
N LEU A 158 15.51 19.24 10.73
CA LEU A 158 15.07 20.64 10.74
C LEU A 158 14.17 20.98 11.95
N GLN A 159 13.51 19.99 12.59
CA GLN A 159 12.83 20.23 13.86
C GLN A 159 13.80 20.41 15.03
N GLN A 160 15.03 19.85 14.97
CA GLN A 160 16.07 20.07 15.98
C GLN A 160 16.90 21.34 15.72
N ALA A 161 16.77 21.95 14.54
CA ALA A 161 17.43 23.21 14.21
C ALA A 161 16.67 24.42 14.80
N ASP A 162 17.23 25.03 15.85
CA ASP A 162 16.73 26.23 16.55
C ASP A 162 16.48 27.47 15.66
N VAL A 163 16.86 27.41 14.38
CA VAL A 163 16.65 28.45 13.36
C VAL A 163 15.18 28.57 12.93
N PHE A 164 14.35 27.53 13.11
CA PHE A 164 12.99 27.50 12.56
C PHE A 164 11.87 27.56 13.60
N ASP A 165 10.91 28.46 13.35
CA ASP A 165 9.59 28.43 13.99
C ASP A 165 8.88 27.12 13.64
N GLN A 166 8.65 26.29 14.65
CA GLN A 166 8.10 24.93 14.49
C GLN A 166 6.70 24.90 13.87
N THR A 167 5.90 25.96 14.04
CA THR A 167 4.54 26.04 13.43
C THR A 167 4.65 26.33 11.93
N LYS A 168 5.58 27.22 11.55
CA LYS A 168 5.88 27.49 10.14
C LYS A 168 6.54 26.29 9.47
N LEU A 169 7.50 25.63 10.13
CA LEU A 169 8.20 24.44 9.64
C LEU A 169 7.21 23.32 9.32
N ARG A 170 6.30 23.00 10.27
CA ARG A 170 5.19 22.05 10.06
C ARG A 170 4.33 22.40 8.85
N LYS A 171 3.94 23.68 8.70
CA LYS A 171 3.15 24.15 7.55
C LYS A 171 3.90 24.04 6.21
N TRP A 172 5.21 24.29 6.20
CA TRP A 172 6.05 24.16 5.00
C TRP A 172 6.21 22.69 4.61
N ALA A 173 6.54 21.81 5.57
CA ALA A 173 6.67 20.38 5.35
C ALA A 173 5.35 19.72 4.89
N SER A 174 4.23 19.98 5.58
CA SER A 174 2.93 19.44 5.18
C SER A 174 2.51 19.88 3.78
N SER A 175 2.94 21.06 3.33
CA SER A 175 2.67 21.57 1.97
C SER A 175 3.50 20.93 0.85
N THR A 176 4.52 20.11 1.17
CA THR A 176 5.14 19.17 0.20
C THR A 176 4.55 17.76 0.31
N GLY A 177 3.66 17.53 1.29
CA GLY A 177 2.98 16.26 1.54
C GLY A 177 3.67 15.38 2.59
N VAL A 178 4.58 15.93 3.40
CA VAL A 178 5.12 15.26 4.60
C VAL A 178 4.01 15.11 5.64
N LEU A 179 3.89 13.93 6.26
CA LEU A 179 3.03 13.74 7.43
C LEU A 179 3.58 14.50 8.64
N THR A 180 2.82 15.45 9.17
CA THR A 180 3.19 16.24 10.36
C THR A 180 2.19 16.10 11.52
N SER A 181 1.28 15.13 11.44
CA SER A 181 0.31 14.78 12.49
C SER A 181 0.57 13.37 13.01
N ALA A 182 0.30 13.15 14.30
CA ALA A 182 0.71 11.93 14.98
C ALA A 182 -0.07 10.68 14.50
N LEU A 183 0.66 9.59 14.27
CA LEU A 183 0.13 8.27 13.91
C LEU A 183 -0.34 7.49 15.15
N TYR A 184 0.41 7.64 16.25
CA TYR A 184 0.15 7.11 17.60
C TYR A 184 0.05 8.27 18.62
N PRO A 185 -0.58 8.08 19.79
CA PRO A 185 -0.45 8.99 20.93
C PRO A 185 0.99 9.06 21.46
N THR A 186 1.40 10.22 21.99
CA THR A 186 2.76 10.43 22.52
C THR A 186 3.16 9.42 23.59
N SER A 187 2.23 9.07 24.49
CA SER A 187 2.41 8.08 25.55
C SER A 187 2.67 6.65 25.04
N MET A 188 2.24 6.33 23.82
CA MET A 188 2.54 5.05 23.16
C MET A 188 3.89 5.09 22.43
N THR A 189 4.47 6.29 22.24
CA THR A 189 5.82 6.53 21.69
C THR A 189 6.86 6.93 22.74
N GLU A 190 6.55 6.90 24.04
CA GLU A 190 7.52 7.16 25.12
C GLU A 190 8.35 5.91 25.51
N GLN A 191 7.97 4.71 25.04
CA GLN A 191 8.65 3.44 25.35
C GLN A 191 9.53 2.98 24.18
N ASP A 192 10.71 2.42 24.46
CA ASP A 192 11.61 1.89 23.42
C ASP A 192 11.00 0.74 22.61
N VAL A 193 10.04 0.00 23.20
CA VAL A 193 9.31 -1.10 22.55
C VAL A 193 7.81 -0.92 22.75
N PHE A 194 7.10 -0.64 21.66
CA PHE A 194 5.65 -0.63 21.59
C PHE A 194 5.13 -1.87 20.85
N ILE A 195 4.01 -2.43 21.30
CA ILE A 195 3.32 -3.55 20.63
C ILE A 195 1.82 -3.24 20.55
N GLN A 196 1.25 -3.27 19.34
CA GLN A 196 -0.19 -3.16 19.07
C GLN A 196 -0.77 -4.56 18.84
N PRO A 197 -1.43 -5.19 19.83
CA PRO A 197 -2.12 -6.46 19.62
C PRO A 197 -3.38 -6.28 18.75
N LEU A 198 -3.60 -7.25 17.86
CA LEU A 198 -4.86 -7.58 17.20
C LEU A 198 -5.34 -8.96 17.70
N LEU A 199 -6.22 -9.66 16.97
CA LEU A 199 -6.71 -11.00 17.35
C LEU A 199 -5.61 -12.06 17.19
N GLU A 200 -5.17 -12.32 15.95
CA GLU A 200 -4.24 -13.42 15.60
C GLU A 200 -2.86 -12.90 15.12
N SER A 201 -2.54 -11.66 15.48
CA SER A 201 -1.31 -10.95 15.10
C SER A 201 -1.06 -9.75 16.03
N ALA A 202 0.15 -9.20 15.98
CA ALA A 202 0.49 -7.96 16.66
C ALA A 202 1.59 -7.20 15.90
N SER A 203 1.42 -5.90 15.72
CA SER A 203 2.50 -5.03 15.25
C SER A 203 3.48 -4.77 16.39
N ILE A 204 4.78 -4.94 16.16
CA ILE A 204 5.85 -4.50 17.07
C ILE A 204 6.61 -3.34 16.45
N THR A 205 6.87 -2.31 17.26
CA THR A 205 7.62 -1.11 16.89
C THR A 205 8.72 -0.87 17.92
N VAL A 206 9.96 -0.68 17.45
CA VAL A 206 11.15 -0.41 18.27
C VAL A 206 11.70 0.96 17.89
N GLN A 207 11.86 1.81 18.90
CA GLN A 207 12.16 3.24 18.75
C GLN A 207 13.61 3.57 19.14
N HIS A 208 14.03 4.80 18.82
CA HIS A 208 15.35 5.35 19.15
C HIS A 208 16.57 4.60 18.57
N GLN A 209 16.37 3.75 17.55
CA GLN A 209 17.43 2.96 16.92
C GLN A 209 17.89 3.55 15.57
N PRO A 210 19.19 3.50 15.23
CA PRO A 210 19.72 3.93 13.93
C PRO A 210 19.07 3.22 12.75
N LYS A 211 18.89 3.93 11.63
CA LYS A 211 18.32 3.48 10.34
C LYS A 211 18.97 2.21 9.74
N ASP A 212 20.20 1.91 10.14
CA ASP A 212 20.99 0.75 9.72
C ASP A 212 21.26 -0.28 10.84
N ALA A 213 20.50 -0.20 11.95
CA ALA A 213 20.46 -1.24 12.97
C ALA A 213 19.65 -2.46 12.48
N ARG A 214 20.14 -3.66 12.80
CA ARG A 214 19.43 -4.92 12.57
C ARG A 214 18.63 -5.29 13.80
N ILE A 215 17.32 -5.50 13.67
CA ILE A 215 16.44 -5.78 14.82
C ILE A 215 15.60 -7.04 14.58
N VAL A 216 15.76 -8.03 15.44
CA VAL A 216 15.07 -9.33 15.37
C VAL A 216 14.29 -9.57 16.65
N ALA A 217 12.98 -9.75 16.53
CA ALA A 217 12.13 -10.21 17.62
C ALA A 217 11.99 -11.74 17.62
N SER A 218 11.86 -12.33 18.80
CA SER A 218 11.46 -13.72 19.01
C SER A 218 10.41 -13.77 20.11
N TYR A 219 9.40 -14.62 19.96
CA TYR A 219 8.24 -14.71 20.84
C TYR A 219 7.90 -16.16 21.20
N LYS A 220 7.19 -16.35 22.32
CA LYS A 220 6.46 -17.59 22.62
C LYS A 220 5.30 -17.34 23.60
N ALA A 221 4.36 -18.28 23.68
CA ALA A 221 3.28 -18.22 24.65
C ALA A 221 3.85 -18.19 26.08
N ALA A 222 3.38 -17.24 26.89
CA ALA A 222 3.96 -16.94 28.19
C ALA A 222 3.73 -18.08 29.18
N GLY A 223 4.81 -18.62 29.74
CA GLY A 223 4.77 -19.80 30.61
C GLY A 223 4.63 -21.15 29.88
N SER A 224 4.64 -21.19 28.54
CA SER A 224 4.78 -22.46 27.80
C SER A 224 6.25 -22.93 27.81
N ASP A 225 6.47 -24.23 27.68
CA ASP A 225 7.80 -24.84 27.47
C ASP A 225 8.24 -24.82 25.99
N ASP A 226 7.39 -24.31 25.08
CA ASP A 226 7.67 -24.22 23.63
C ASP A 226 9.01 -23.51 23.30
N GLU A 227 9.56 -23.87 22.13
CA GLU A 227 10.67 -23.17 21.50
C GLU A 227 10.30 -21.72 21.15
N TRP A 228 11.29 -20.84 21.17
CA TRP A 228 11.12 -19.43 20.79
C TRP A 228 10.95 -19.32 19.28
N GLN A 229 9.77 -18.90 18.84
CA GLN A 229 9.51 -18.59 17.43
C GLN A 229 10.19 -17.27 17.07
N GLN A 230 11.05 -17.28 16.05
CA GLN A 230 11.66 -16.05 15.56
C GLN A 230 10.69 -15.33 14.60
N ALA A 231 10.49 -14.04 14.82
CA ALA A 231 9.86 -13.17 13.85
C ALA A 231 10.84 -12.78 12.72
N ARG A 232 10.28 -12.28 11.62
CA ARG A 232 11.03 -11.61 10.56
C ARG A 232 11.72 -10.38 11.15
N GLU A 233 12.92 -10.09 10.65
CA GLU A 233 13.66 -8.85 10.96
C GLU A 233 12.77 -7.61 10.73
N LEU A 234 12.75 -6.70 11.71
CA LEU A 234 11.94 -5.48 11.66
C LEU A 234 12.55 -4.50 10.66
N VAL A 235 11.71 -3.69 10.02
CA VAL A 235 12.15 -2.81 8.92
C VAL A 235 12.07 -1.34 9.33
N PHE A 236 13.07 -0.56 8.95
CA PHE A 236 13.05 0.88 9.17
C PHE A 236 11.94 1.54 8.33
N GLU A 237 11.05 2.26 9.00
CA GLU A 237 9.94 3.01 8.40
C GLU A 237 10.32 4.50 8.38
N PRO A 238 10.58 5.10 7.20
CA PRO A 238 11.23 6.40 7.10
C PRO A 238 10.36 7.59 7.50
N VAL A 239 9.03 7.48 7.51
CA VAL A 239 8.09 8.55 7.89
C VAL A 239 8.15 8.81 9.38
N THR A 240 7.99 7.77 10.19
CA THR A 240 8.04 7.86 11.67
C THR A 240 9.47 7.75 12.22
N GLY A 241 10.39 7.09 11.51
CA GLY A 241 11.80 6.98 11.91
C GLY A 241 12.07 5.87 12.92
N VAL A 242 11.35 4.75 12.81
CA VAL A 242 11.36 3.63 13.77
C VAL A 242 11.53 2.30 13.03
N HIS A 243 11.88 1.22 13.75
CA HIS A 243 11.82 -0.13 13.19
C HIS A 243 10.49 -0.78 13.53
N THR A 244 9.83 -1.41 12.55
CA THR A 244 8.52 -2.02 12.78
C THR A 244 8.28 -3.27 11.92
N GLY A 245 7.33 -4.11 12.33
CA GLY A 245 6.84 -5.25 11.58
C GLY A 245 5.85 -6.09 12.40
N PRO A 246 5.14 -7.06 11.78
CA PRO A 246 4.14 -7.85 12.49
C PRO A 246 4.66 -9.23 12.92
N MET A 247 4.27 -9.63 14.13
CA MET A 247 4.13 -11.03 14.53
C MET A 247 2.74 -11.50 14.05
N VAL A 248 2.68 -12.66 13.41
CA VAL A 248 1.47 -13.19 12.74
C VAL A 248 1.31 -14.68 13.03
N TYR A 249 0.11 -15.21 12.83
CA TYR A 249 -0.27 -16.58 13.22
C TYR A 249 -0.09 -16.81 14.72
N LEU A 250 -0.58 -15.86 15.51
CA LEU A 250 -0.68 -15.92 16.97
C LEU A 250 -2.06 -16.42 17.38
N ASP A 251 -2.16 -17.06 18.53
CA ASP A 251 -3.42 -17.43 19.17
C ASP A 251 -4.12 -16.19 19.75
N ALA A 252 -5.45 -16.12 19.65
CA ALA A 252 -6.25 -15.06 20.25
C ALA A 252 -6.28 -15.16 21.80
N GLY A 253 -6.46 -14.02 22.47
CA GLY A 253 -6.54 -13.91 23.94
C GLY A 253 -5.30 -14.37 24.71
N THR A 254 -4.19 -14.63 24.03
CA THR A 254 -3.02 -15.32 24.56
C THR A 254 -1.91 -14.35 24.91
N ARG A 255 -1.28 -14.54 26.08
CA ARG A 255 -0.15 -13.75 26.54
C ARG A 255 1.14 -14.30 25.92
N TYR A 256 1.99 -13.41 25.40
CA TYR A 256 3.28 -13.75 24.81
C TYR A 256 4.43 -13.08 25.56
N ASP A 257 5.51 -13.84 25.76
CA ASP A 257 6.82 -13.32 26.12
C ASP A 257 7.57 -12.95 24.82
N VAL A 258 8.21 -11.78 24.77
CA VAL A 258 8.97 -11.29 23.61
C VAL A 258 10.39 -10.91 24.02
N LYS A 259 11.36 -11.35 23.23
CA LYS A 259 12.77 -10.93 23.25
C LYS A 259 13.10 -10.21 21.96
N ILE A 260 13.94 -9.18 22.02
CA ILE A 260 14.33 -8.37 20.87
C ILE A 260 15.83 -8.18 20.92
N GLU A 261 16.53 -8.70 19.90
CA GLU A 261 17.95 -8.44 19.66
C GLU A 261 18.05 -7.21 18.76
N VAL A 262 18.80 -6.20 19.21
CA VAL A 262 19.17 -5.01 18.43
C VAL A 262 20.67 -5.06 18.21
N THR A 263 21.11 -5.10 16.95
CA THR A 263 22.53 -5.06 16.56
C THR A 263 22.81 -3.77 15.80
N THR A 264 23.72 -2.93 16.30
CA THR A 264 24.19 -1.74 15.57
C THR A 264 25.07 -2.14 14.39
N LYS A 265 25.28 -1.24 13.43
CA LYS A 265 26.23 -1.44 12.32
C LYS A 265 27.68 -1.59 12.78
N GLN A 266 28.00 -1.10 13.97
CA GLN A 266 29.29 -1.23 14.65
C GLN A 266 29.45 -2.63 15.31
N GLY A 267 28.36 -3.39 15.45
CA GLY A 267 28.33 -4.71 16.07
C GLY A 267 27.95 -4.70 17.55
N ASP A 268 27.51 -3.57 18.11
CA ASP A 268 27.02 -3.51 19.49
C ASP A 268 25.66 -4.21 19.58
N VAL A 269 25.50 -5.11 20.56
CA VAL A 269 24.26 -5.88 20.74
C VAL A 269 23.56 -5.45 22.02
N ALA A 270 22.33 -4.94 21.88
CA ALA A 270 21.40 -4.71 22.98
C ALA A 270 20.27 -5.75 22.96
N ASN A 271 19.79 -6.14 24.14
CA ASN A 271 18.68 -7.07 24.30
C ASN A 271 17.55 -6.37 25.07
N LEU A 272 16.36 -6.34 24.49
CA LEU A 272 15.14 -5.81 25.10
C LEU A 272 14.13 -6.95 25.31
N THR A 273 13.25 -6.81 26.29
CA THR A 273 12.17 -7.78 26.57
C THR A 273 10.86 -7.05 26.79
N GLN A 274 9.77 -7.60 26.27
CA GLN A 274 8.42 -7.06 26.43
C GLN A 274 7.43 -8.22 26.61
N GLN A 275 6.28 -7.94 27.23
CA GLN A 275 5.14 -8.85 27.25
C GLN A 275 3.92 -8.15 26.66
N PHE A 276 3.08 -8.91 25.98
CA PHE A 276 1.78 -8.44 25.52
C PHE A 276 0.75 -9.58 25.56
N THR A 277 -0.52 -9.25 25.36
CA THR A 277 -1.60 -10.22 25.17
C THR A 277 -2.32 -9.88 23.88
N THR A 278 -2.56 -10.88 23.02
CA THR A 278 -3.45 -10.70 21.86
C THR A 278 -4.87 -10.42 22.34
N ARG A 279 -5.68 -9.79 21.48
CA ARG A 279 -7.10 -9.55 21.77
C ARG A 279 -7.83 -10.89 21.83
N ALA A 280 -8.75 -11.05 22.77
CA ALA A 280 -9.62 -12.22 22.84
C ALA A 280 -10.46 -12.36 21.57
N ASP A 281 -10.84 -13.60 21.22
CA ASP A 281 -11.62 -13.92 20.01
C ASP A 281 -13.04 -13.34 20.03
N LYS A 282 -13.49 -12.81 21.18
CA LYS A 282 -14.75 -12.09 21.42
C LYS A 282 -14.52 -10.98 22.46
N PRO A 283 -15.33 -9.90 22.45
CA PRO A 283 -15.23 -8.86 23.46
C PRO A 283 -15.93 -9.28 24.77
N PRO A 284 -15.58 -8.68 25.93
CA PRO A 284 -16.35 -8.86 27.16
C PRO A 284 -17.74 -8.26 26.99
N ILE A 285 -18.79 -9.02 27.33
CA ILE A 285 -20.19 -8.59 27.17
C ILE A 285 -20.78 -8.26 28.54
N ASP A 286 -21.45 -7.12 28.65
CA ASP A 286 -22.26 -6.77 29.80
C ASP A 286 -23.57 -7.58 29.77
N PRO A 287 -23.82 -8.48 30.75
CA PRO A 287 -25.00 -9.35 30.73
C PRO A 287 -26.32 -8.58 30.85
N ASP A 288 -26.31 -7.38 31.45
CA ASP A 288 -27.48 -6.51 31.55
C ASP A 288 -27.71 -5.67 30.27
N LYS A 289 -26.81 -5.78 29.28
CA LYS A 289 -26.89 -5.12 27.96
C LYS A 289 -26.90 -6.11 26.78
N VAL A 290 -27.55 -7.25 26.95
CA VAL A 290 -27.87 -8.17 25.85
C VAL A 290 -29.27 -7.85 25.32
N TYR A 291 -29.33 -7.26 24.13
CA TYR A 291 -30.56 -6.81 23.48
C TYR A 291 -30.94 -7.80 22.35
N HIS A 292 -31.98 -8.60 22.56
CA HIS A 292 -32.57 -9.41 21.49
C HIS A 292 -33.40 -8.54 20.55
N LEU A 293 -33.11 -8.58 19.24
CA LEU A 293 -33.65 -7.65 18.25
C LEU A 293 -35.18 -7.69 18.21
N ALA A 294 -35.78 -8.88 18.19
CA ALA A 294 -37.23 -9.10 18.17
C ALA A 294 -37.99 -8.35 19.27
N ASP A 295 -37.41 -8.23 20.47
CA ASP A 295 -38.08 -7.63 21.64
C ASP A 295 -38.36 -6.14 21.41
N PHE A 296 -37.36 -5.39 20.94
CA PHE A 296 -37.43 -3.92 20.88
C PHE A 296 -37.56 -3.34 19.47
N TYR A 297 -37.05 -4.01 18.42
CA TYR A 297 -37.12 -3.50 17.05
C TYR A 297 -38.54 -3.66 16.46
N LYS A 298 -39.02 -2.65 15.73
CA LYS A 298 -40.41 -2.57 15.21
C LYS A 298 -40.49 -2.02 13.78
N GLY A 299 -39.42 -2.17 12.99
CA GLY A 299 -39.30 -1.64 11.62
C GLY A 299 -38.53 -0.33 11.52
N GLY A 300 -37.93 -0.08 10.35
CA GLY A 300 -37.19 1.15 10.05
C GLY A 300 -35.70 1.11 10.39
N THR A 301 -35.07 2.28 10.48
CA THR A 301 -33.64 2.36 10.83
C THR A 301 -33.42 2.03 12.31
N LEU A 302 -32.55 1.06 12.59
CA LEU A 302 -32.02 0.80 13.93
C LEU A 302 -31.01 1.92 14.29
N ASP A 303 -31.40 2.85 15.15
CA ASP A 303 -30.59 4.00 15.57
C ASP A 303 -30.15 3.84 17.04
N LEU A 304 -28.85 3.57 17.25
CA LEU A 304 -28.28 3.28 18.58
C LEU A 304 -28.09 4.54 19.42
N GLU A 305 -27.91 5.72 18.81
CA GLU A 305 -27.87 7.01 19.51
C GLU A 305 -29.25 7.30 20.13
N ALA A 306 -30.32 7.11 19.34
CA ALA A 306 -31.70 7.32 19.78
C ALA A 306 -32.12 6.30 20.86
N LEU A 307 -31.71 5.04 20.74
CA LEU A 307 -31.98 3.98 21.71
C LEU A 307 -31.05 3.99 22.94
N LYS A 308 -29.94 4.75 22.89
CA LYS A 308 -28.87 4.79 23.90
C LYS A 308 -28.23 3.43 24.18
N ILE A 309 -28.01 2.65 23.12
CA ILE A 309 -27.34 1.36 23.20
C ILE A 309 -25.83 1.58 23.00
N GLU A 310 -25.09 1.58 24.10
CA GLU A 310 -23.62 1.68 24.15
C GLU A 310 -23.04 0.85 25.30
N GLY A 311 -21.82 0.34 25.12
CA GLY A 311 -21.11 -0.47 26.12
C GLY A 311 -20.03 0.31 26.88
N THR A 312 -19.17 -0.43 27.56
CA THR A 312 -17.90 0.04 28.14
C THR A 312 -16.79 -0.94 27.75
N ALA A 313 -15.52 -0.57 28.02
CA ALA A 313 -14.38 -1.43 27.73
C ALA A 313 -14.48 -2.82 28.40
N ASP A 314 -15.00 -2.86 29.63
CA ASP A 314 -15.16 -4.07 30.45
C ASP A 314 -16.49 -4.81 30.20
N GLY A 315 -17.41 -4.22 29.40
CA GLY A 315 -18.76 -4.74 29.21
C GLY A 315 -19.46 -4.10 28.01
N TRP A 316 -19.32 -4.72 26.84
CA TRP A 316 -19.89 -4.24 25.59
C TRP A 316 -21.39 -4.49 25.53
N ALA A 317 -22.12 -3.60 24.86
CA ALA A 317 -23.52 -3.81 24.54
C ALA A 317 -23.64 -4.81 23.37
N LYS A 318 -24.39 -5.90 23.56
CA LYS A 318 -24.60 -6.94 22.53
C LYS A 318 -26.00 -6.82 21.93
N ILE A 319 -26.10 -6.71 20.62
CA ILE A 319 -27.36 -6.78 19.88
C ILE A 319 -27.40 -8.12 19.14
N VAL A 320 -28.42 -8.94 19.42
CA VAL A 320 -28.56 -10.31 18.90
C VAL A 320 -29.75 -10.40 17.96
N GLY A 321 -29.51 -10.76 16.71
CA GLY A 321 -30.57 -10.99 15.73
C GLY A 321 -31.05 -12.44 15.68
N ASP A 322 -32.07 -12.65 14.87
CA ASP A 322 -32.66 -13.94 14.56
C ASP A 322 -33.10 -13.96 13.08
N LYS A 323 -33.49 -15.14 12.59
CA LYS A 323 -33.86 -15.36 11.18
C LYS A 323 -35.20 -14.76 10.76
N ASP A 324 -36.03 -14.32 11.70
CA ASP A 324 -37.39 -13.83 11.46
C ASP A 324 -37.49 -12.30 11.62
N THR A 325 -36.50 -11.66 12.26
CA THR A 325 -36.41 -10.22 12.51
C THR A 325 -35.36 -9.54 11.61
N VAL A 326 -35.79 -9.09 10.43
CA VAL A 326 -34.93 -8.34 9.48
C VAL A 326 -34.91 -6.85 9.81
N ILE A 327 -33.73 -6.23 9.81
CA ILE A 327 -33.60 -4.76 9.86
C ILE A 327 -33.78 -4.21 8.45
N GLU A 328 -34.80 -3.36 8.26
CA GLU A 328 -35.23 -2.83 6.96
C GLU A 328 -35.33 -1.30 7.05
N ALA A 329 -34.44 -0.60 6.36
CA ALA A 329 -34.48 0.86 6.32
C ALA A 329 -35.78 1.36 5.66
N THR A 330 -36.48 2.31 6.29
CA THR A 330 -37.61 3.01 5.65
C THR A 330 -37.16 3.70 4.36
N GLU A 331 -38.02 3.73 3.33
CA GLU A 331 -37.70 4.34 2.04
C GLU A 331 -37.09 5.75 2.21
N GLY A 332 -35.97 5.99 1.54
CA GLY A 332 -35.22 7.25 1.64
C GLY A 332 -34.24 7.35 2.81
N ASN A 333 -34.39 6.56 3.88
CA ASN A 333 -33.43 6.58 5.00
C ASN A 333 -32.03 6.17 4.53
N ARG A 334 -31.03 6.94 4.96
CA ARG A 334 -29.64 6.79 4.52
C ARG A 334 -28.97 5.49 4.97
N HIS A 335 -29.47 4.91 6.07
CA HIS A 335 -28.88 3.79 6.80
C HIS A 335 -29.96 2.82 7.30
N ALA A 336 -29.65 1.52 7.33
CA ALA A 336 -30.47 0.51 7.99
C ALA A 336 -30.07 0.37 9.47
N ILE A 337 -28.77 0.38 9.77
CA ILE A 337 -28.22 0.54 11.12
C ILE A 337 -27.40 1.84 11.19
N ARG A 338 -27.73 2.70 12.14
CA ARG A 338 -26.92 3.85 12.54
C ARG A 338 -26.38 3.62 13.95
N ILE A 339 -25.06 3.44 14.03
CA ILE A 339 -24.31 3.33 15.29
C ILE A 339 -23.99 4.74 15.84
N GLY A 340 -23.80 5.72 14.96
CA GLY A 340 -23.37 7.06 15.37
C GLY A 340 -21.91 7.07 15.79
N ASN A 341 -21.62 7.72 16.92
CA ASN A 341 -20.33 7.63 17.61
C ASN A 341 -20.35 6.61 18.78
N ASN A 342 -21.47 5.91 19.02
CA ASN A 342 -21.58 4.90 20.08
C ASN A 342 -20.49 3.83 19.91
N SER A 343 -19.97 3.37 21.04
CA SER A 343 -18.76 2.55 21.11
C SER A 343 -18.96 1.35 22.05
N TYR A 344 -18.07 0.36 21.94
CA TYR A 344 -18.18 -0.93 22.65
C TYR A 344 -19.49 -1.66 22.32
N VAL A 345 -19.73 -1.87 21.02
CA VAL A 345 -20.96 -2.46 20.45
C VAL A 345 -20.63 -3.74 19.69
N TYR A 346 -21.34 -4.83 20.02
CA TYR A 346 -21.21 -6.14 19.37
C TYR A 346 -22.54 -6.54 18.72
N PHE A 347 -22.53 -6.73 17.40
CA PHE A 347 -23.66 -7.29 16.64
C PHE A 347 -23.38 -8.78 16.37
N GLU A 348 -24.38 -9.63 16.61
CA GLU A 348 -24.31 -11.07 16.34
C GLU A 348 -25.59 -11.53 15.63
N ASN A 349 -25.46 -12.30 14.54
CA ASN A 349 -26.58 -12.95 13.83
C ASN A 349 -27.67 -11.99 13.31
N ILE A 350 -27.28 -10.81 12.79
CA ILE A 350 -28.22 -9.79 12.29
C ILE A 350 -28.44 -9.92 10.77
N THR A 351 -29.68 -10.01 10.32
CA THR A 351 -30.06 -9.83 8.91
C THR A 351 -30.43 -8.37 8.63
N VAL A 352 -29.82 -7.76 7.63
CA VAL A 352 -30.03 -6.34 7.26
C VAL A 352 -30.36 -6.22 5.77
N ARG A 353 -31.36 -5.41 5.45
CA ARG A 353 -31.75 -5.01 4.10
C ARG A 353 -31.90 -3.49 3.99
N GLY A 354 -31.52 -2.93 2.84
CA GLY A 354 -31.69 -1.52 2.57
C GLY A 354 -30.62 -0.62 3.18
N GLY A 355 -30.99 0.67 3.29
CA GLY A 355 -30.11 1.78 3.63
C GLY A 355 -29.67 2.50 2.34
N ARG A 356 -30.34 3.61 2.00
CA ARG A 356 -30.22 4.31 0.70
C ARG A 356 -28.79 4.77 0.36
N THR A 357 -27.88 4.87 1.33
CA THR A 357 -26.46 5.17 1.03
C THR A 357 -25.49 4.14 1.60
N HIS A 358 -25.70 3.69 2.83
CA HIS A 358 -24.89 2.60 3.40
C HIS A 358 -25.80 1.74 4.27
N SER A 359 -25.57 0.43 4.40
CA SER A 359 -26.43 -0.41 5.26
C SER A 359 -26.13 -0.15 6.74
N ILE A 360 -24.87 -0.33 7.16
CA ILE A 360 -24.37 -0.06 8.51
C ILE A 360 -23.44 1.16 8.49
N TYR A 361 -23.69 2.14 9.37
CA TYR A 361 -22.92 3.38 9.46
C TYR A 361 -22.51 3.78 10.88
N ALA A 362 -21.26 4.23 11.02
CA ALA A 362 -20.71 4.89 12.20
C ALA A 362 -19.89 6.13 11.78
N ASP A 363 -19.69 7.08 12.69
CA ASP A 363 -18.89 8.29 12.49
C ASP A 363 -18.12 8.63 13.78
N GLN A 364 -16.79 8.50 13.75
CA GLN A 364 -15.91 8.77 14.90
C GLN A 364 -16.25 7.92 16.15
N ALA A 365 -16.60 6.66 15.92
CA ALA A 365 -16.75 5.64 16.95
C ALA A 365 -15.46 4.81 17.12
N HIS A 366 -15.44 3.94 18.13
CA HIS A 366 -14.42 2.89 18.26
C HIS A 366 -14.97 1.63 18.96
N HIS A 367 -14.24 0.52 18.88
CA HIS A 367 -14.64 -0.74 19.52
C HIS A 367 -16.02 -1.21 19.01
N ILE A 368 -16.10 -1.50 17.71
CA ILE A 368 -17.28 -2.04 17.04
C ILE A 368 -16.97 -3.43 16.50
N TRP A 369 -17.86 -4.38 16.74
CA TRP A 369 -17.70 -5.76 16.29
C TRP A 369 -18.98 -6.22 15.60
N ILE A 370 -18.86 -6.68 14.35
CA ILE A 370 -19.97 -7.12 13.49
C ILE A 370 -19.71 -8.57 13.12
N ASN A 371 -20.51 -9.51 13.65
CA ASN A 371 -20.29 -10.94 13.52
C ASN A 371 -21.53 -11.68 12.99
N GLN A 372 -21.33 -12.61 12.05
CA GLN A 372 -22.39 -13.47 11.50
C GLN A 372 -23.59 -12.68 10.93
N CYS A 373 -23.35 -11.51 10.36
CA CYS A 373 -24.40 -10.67 9.77
C CYS A 373 -24.56 -10.96 8.27
N ASP A 374 -25.81 -10.92 7.79
CA ASP A 374 -26.17 -11.07 6.38
C ASP A 374 -26.74 -9.75 5.86
N ILE A 375 -26.01 -9.07 4.97
CA ILE A 375 -26.22 -7.66 4.62
C ILE A 375 -26.39 -7.54 3.10
N ALA A 376 -27.54 -7.02 2.67
CA ALA A 376 -27.87 -6.86 1.25
C ALA A 376 -28.73 -5.61 0.97
N GLU A 377 -29.00 -5.36 -0.31
CA GLU A 377 -30.00 -4.40 -0.81
C GLU A 377 -29.74 -2.92 -0.43
N TRP A 378 -28.49 -2.56 -0.13
CA TRP A 378 -28.12 -1.17 0.19
C TRP A 378 -27.84 -0.32 -1.07
N GLY A 379 -27.87 1.00 -0.89
CA GLY A 379 -27.45 1.99 -1.90
C GLY A 379 -28.60 2.69 -2.62
N ARG A 380 -28.24 3.58 -3.55
CA ARG A 380 -29.18 4.41 -4.34
C ARG A 380 -29.73 3.65 -5.55
N GLU A 381 -31.01 3.87 -5.83
CA GLU A 381 -31.66 3.40 -7.06
C GLU A 381 -30.99 3.99 -8.32
N PRO A 382 -30.52 3.16 -9.28
CA PRO A 382 -29.79 3.61 -10.47
C PRO A 382 -30.72 4.09 -11.60
N ASN A 383 -31.69 4.96 -11.29
CA ASN A 383 -32.79 5.39 -12.18
C ASN A 383 -32.35 5.93 -13.54
N ILE A 384 -31.13 6.46 -13.67
CA ILE A 384 -30.59 6.97 -14.94
C ILE A 384 -29.19 6.41 -15.18
N ILE A 385 -28.99 5.71 -16.30
CA ILE A 385 -27.68 5.23 -16.76
C ILE A 385 -27.17 6.12 -17.89
N LYS A 386 -25.98 6.73 -17.74
CA LYS A 386 -25.33 7.54 -18.78
C LYS A 386 -23.97 6.94 -19.12
N LYS A 387 -23.90 6.23 -20.25
CA LYS A 387 -22.71 5.47 -20.69
C LYS A 387 -22.22 4.53 -19.58
N GLY A 388 -23.05 3.57 -19.18
CA GLY A 388 -22.74 2.58 -18.13
C GLY A 388 -22.75 3.13 -16.69
N VAL A 389 -22.35 4.39 -16.47
CA VAL A 389 -22.34 5.03 -15.14
C VAL A 389 -23.77 5.26 -14.64
N ALA A 390 -24.04 4.85 -13.40
CA ALA A 390 -25.34 4.99 -12.76
C ALA A 390 -25.53 6.32 -12.01
N TYR A 391 -26.76 6.84 -12.02
CA TYR A 391 -27.17 8.09 -11.40
C TYR A 391 -28.57 7.95 -10.77
N GLU A 392 -28.77 8.54 -9.60
CA GLU A 392 -30.05 8.50 -8.87
C GLU A 392 -31.17 9.29 -9.57
N LYS A 393 -30.82 10.40 -10.24
CA LYS A 393 -31.74 11.30 -10.95
C LYS A 393 -30.98 12.26 -11.88
N GLU A 394 -31.71 13.02 -12.68
CA GLU A 394 -31.10 14.00 -13.59
C GLU A 394 -30.41 15.13 -12.81
N GLY A 395 -29.25 15.60 -13.30
CA GLY A 395 -28.40 16.56 -12.60
C GLY A 395 -27.69 16.05 -11.33
N ALA A 396 -27.84 14.77 -10.95
CA ALA A 396 -27.08 14.20 -9.83
C ALA A 396 -25.61 13.91 -10.19
N GLU A 397 -24.76 13.82 -9.16
CA GLU A 397 -23.47 13.12 -9.28
C GLU A 397 -23.69 11.60 -9.46
N PRO A 398 -22.70 10.87 -10.01
CA PRO A 398 -22.74 9.42 -10.09
C PRO A 398 -23.01 8.73 -8.75
N ILE A 399 -23.60 7.55 -8.82
CA ILE A 399 -23.62 6.62 -7.68
C ILE A 399 -22.20 6.06 -7.51
N ASN A 400 -21.62 6.31 -6.34
CA ASN A 400 -20.32 5.79 -5.90
C ASN A 400 -20.25 5.86 -4.37
N TYR A 401 -19.42 4.99 -3.76
CA TYR A 401 -19.21 4.91 -2.31
C TYR A 401 -20.47 4.49 -1.52
N ASP A 402 -21.42 3.79 -2.15
CA ASP A 402 -22.58 3.25 -1.44
C ASP A 402 -22.20 1.89 -0.82
N SER A 403 -22.20 1.76 0.50
CA SER A 403 -21.44 0.70 1.20
C SER A 403 -22.30 -0.20 2.07
N ALA A 404 -22.07 -1.52 2.07
CA ALA A 404 -22.74 -2.36 3.06
C ALA A 404 -22.33 -1.94 4.48
N ILE A 405 -21.03 -1.72 4.69
CA ILE A 405 -20.44 -1.23 5.93
C ILE A 405 -19.57 0.00 5.63
N TYR A 406 -19.93 1.16 6.19
CA TYR A 406 -19.07 2.36 6.19
C TYR A 406 -18.92 2.94 7.59
N LEU A 407 -17.80 2.63 8.22
CA LEU A 407 -17.42 3.12 9.54
C LEU A 407 -16.50 4.31 9.37
N ARG A 408 -17.08 5.50 9.22
CA ARG A 408 -16.35 6.75 8.92
C ARG A 408 -15.45 7.11 10.10
N GLN A 409 -14.15 7.33 9.84
CA GLN A 409 -13.19 7.83 10.83
C GLN A 409 -13.25 7.04 12.14
N THR A 410 -13.47 5.73 12.02
CA THR A 410 -13.77 4.78 13.10
C THR A 410 -12.72 3.68 13.05
N GLY A 411 -12.26 3.20 14.21
CA GLY A 411 -11.22 2.18 14.30
C GLY A 411 -11.31 1.38 15.59
N VAL A 412 -10.42 0.40 15.77
CA VAL A 412 -10.67 -0.73 16.67
C VAL A 412 -11.97 -1.43 16.28
N VAL A 413 -11.94 -2.09 15.12
CA VAL A 413 -13.10 -2.71 14.47
C VAL A 413 -12.82 -4.19 14.22
N THR A 414 -13.81 -5.05 14.41
CA THR A 414 -13.82 -6.41 13.83
C THR A 414 -15.07 -6.57 12.96
N VAL A 415 -14.90 -7.01 11.72
CA VAL A 415 -15.98 -7.51 10.86
C VAL A 415 -15.67 -8.96 10.53
N GLU A 416 -16.52 -9.89 10.95
CA GLU A 416 -16.24 -11.31 10.74
C GLU A 416 -17.44 -12.21 10.46
N ASN A 417 -17.18 -13.32 9.76
CA ASN A 417 -18.16 -14.34 9.42
C ASN A 417 -19.42 -13.78 8.71
N CYS A 418 -19.32 -12.57 8.14
CA CYS A 418 -20.44 -11.86 7.51
C CYS A 418 -20.57 -12.23 6.04
N HIS A 419 -21.79 -12.20 5.54
CA HIS A 419 -22.12 -12.32 4.13
C HIS A 419 -22.61 -10.97 3.62
N VAL A 420 -21.96 -10.45 2.58
CA VAL A 420 -22.25 -9.11 2.03
C VAL A 420 -22.41 -9.24 0.51
N HIS A 421 -23.62 -8.99 0.03
CA HIS A 421 -24.02 -9.31 -1.35
C HIS A 421 -25.19 -8.46 -1.85
N ASP A 422 -25.46 -8.52 -3.15
CA ASP A 422 -26.67 -7.95 -3.78
C ASP A 422 -27.01 -6.48 -3.37
N PRO A 423 -26.12 -5.51 -3.63
CA PRO A 423 -26.49 -4.09 -3.56
C PRO A 423 -27.60 -3.72 -4.56
N VAL A 424 -28.22 -2.55 -4.37
CA VAL A 424 -29.20 -1.98 -5.31
C VAL A 424 -28.54 -1.41 -6.58
N PRO A 425 -27.51 -0.53 -6.50
CA PRO A 425 -26.77 -0.09 -7.67
C PRO A 425 -25.71 -1.09 -8.11
N PHE A 426 -25.30 -1.03 -9.38
CA PHE A 426 -24.14 -1.74 -9.92
C PHE A 426 -23.04 -0.75 -10.33
N SER A 427 -21.78 -1.19 -10.34
CA SER A 427 -20.68 -0.39 -10.89
C SER A 427 -20.53 -0.52 -12.40
N ASN A 428 -20.17 0.57 -13.09
CA ASN A 428 -19.65 0.50 -14.46
C ASN A 428 -18.27 -0.15 -14.53
N ASP A 429 -17.87 -0.61 -15.73
CA ASP A 429 -16.50 -1.03 -16.03
C ASP A 429 -15.65 0.06 -16.71
N TRP A 430 -14.37 -0.30 -16.92
CA TRP A 430 -13.33 0.50 -17.55
C TRP A 430 -13.59 0.95 -19.01
N ARG A 431 -14.60 0.43 -19.73
CA ARG A 431 -15.09 1.01 -21.01
C ARG A 431 -15.58 2.45 -20.85
N TYR A 432 -16.05 2.81 -19.67
CA TYR A 432 -16.81 4.05 -19.43
C TYR A 432 -16.08 5.09 -18.58
N GLY A 433 -14.92 4.72 -18.02
CA GLY A 433 -14.11 5.51 -17.10
C GLY A 433 -13.64 4.64 -15.94
N HIS A 434 -13.12 5.25 -14.88
CA HIS A 434 -12.95 4.56 -13.60
C HIS A 434 -14.29 3.91 -13.20
N PRO A 435 -14.31 2.67 -12.69
CA PRO A 435 -15.48 2.07 -12.06
C PRO A 435 -16.07 3.00 -11.00
N LYS A 436 -17.41 3.07 -10.96
CA LYS A 436 -18.17 3.80 -9.95
C LYS A 436 -19.43 3.06 -9.57
N GLY A 437 -19.60 2.75 -8.29
CA GLY A 437 -20.73 1.98 -7.78
C GLY A 437 -20.64 1.71 -6.27
N PRO A 438 -21.20 0.59 -5.79
CA PRO A 438 -21.14 0.21 -4.38
C PRO A 438 -19.92 -0.65 -4.05
N ASN A 439 -19.57 -0.68 -2.76
CA ASN A 439 -18.55 -1.57 -2.18
C ASN A 439 -19.12 -2.35 -0.99
N ALA A 440 -18.47 -3.44 -0.56
CA ALA A 440 -18.88 -4.17 0.64
C ALA A 440 -18.43 -3.45 1.92
N PHE A 441 -17.17 -3.01 1.95
CA PHE A 441 -16.58 -2.24 3.05
C PHE A 441 -15.82 -1.03 2.53
N PHE A 442 -15.97 0.12 3.19
CA PHE A 442 -15.29 1.37 2.81
C PHE A 442 -14.31 1.82 3.90
N ALA A 443 -13.01 1.61 3.66
CA ALA A 443 -11.95 1.77 4.64
C ALA A 443 -11.60 3.24 4.88
N HIS A 444 -11.91 3.77 6.07
CA HIS A 444 -11.66 5.16 6.45
C HIS A 444 -11.23 5.28 7.92
N ALA A 445 -10.25 4.47 8.35
CA ALA A 445 -9.91 4.26 9.77
C ALA A 445 -9.09 5.39 10.43
N ASN A 446 -9.22 6.63 9.93
CA ASN A 446 -8.55 7.82 10.45
C ASN A 446 -9.37 8.48 11.57
N HIS A 447 -9.42 7.79 12.70
CA HIS A 447 -10.05 8.28 13.92
C HIS A 447 -9.37 9.57 14.42
N PRO A 448 -10.13 10.58 14.92
CA PRO A 448 -9.58 11.86 15.37
C PRO A 448 -8.60 11.71 16.54
N ASP A 449 -8.92 10.86 17.52
CA ASP A 449 -7.97 10.41 18.54
C ASP A 449 -6.99 9.39 17.91
N PRO A 450 -5.66 9.63 17.95
CA PRO A 450 -4.65 8.69 17.46
C PRO A 450 -4.68 7.30 18.09
N GLN A 451 -5.19 7.14 19.32
CA GLN A 451 -5.24 5.86 20.03
C GLN A 451 -6.08 4.82 19.26
N TYR A 452 -7.18 5.25 18.65
CA TYR A 452 -8.14 4.36 17.97
C TYR A 452 -8.01 4.36 16.45
N LYS A 453 -6.96 4.98 15.88
CA LYS A 453 -6.67 4.91 14.43
C LYS A 453 -6.39 3.47 14.00
N GLY A 454 -6.84 3.10 12.80
CA GLY A 454 -6.60 1.79 12.23
C GLY A 454 -7.23 0.67 13.05
N GLN A 455 -6.47 -0.40 13.33
CA GLN A 455 -6.90 -1.48 14.22
C GLN A 455 -8.17 -2.18 13.75
N VAL A 456 -8.32 -2.30 12.42
CA VAL A 456 -9.44 -2.96 11.75
C VAL A 456 -9.05 -4.40 11.45
N VAL A 457 -9.90 -5.34 11.85
CA VAL A 457 -9.83 -6.74 11.48
C VAL A 457 -11.03 -7.07 10.58
N ILE A 458 -10.76 -7.71 9.44
CA ILE A 458 -11.79 -8.23 8.53
C ILE A 458 -11.45 -9.71 8.32
N ARG A 459 -12.16 -10.63 9.00
CA ARG A 459 -11.85 -12.08 8.93
C ARG A 459 -13.02 -13.00 8.57
N ASN A 460 -12.75 -14.08 7.84
CA ASN A 460 -13.72 -15.15 7.55
C ASN A 460 -15.00 -14.67 6.80
N ASN A 461 -14.98 -13.52 6.11
CA ASN A 461 -16.16 -12.96 5.46
C ASN A 461 -16.30 -13.41 4.00
N ARG A 462 -17.53 -13.36 3.49
CA ARG A 462 -17.83 -13.53 2.06
C ARG A 462 -18.45 -12.25 1.50
N PHE A 463 -17.63 -11.42 0.87
CA PHE A 463 -18.04 -10.18 0.22
C PHE A 463 -18.08 -10.39 -1.29
N VAL A 464 -19.28 -10.54 -1.87
CA VAL A 464 -19.42 -10.92 -3.29
C VAL A 464 -20.53 -10.15 -4.01
N GLY A 465 -20.20 -9.64 -5.20
CA GLY A 465 -21.21 -9.26 -6.18
C GLY A 465 -21.72 -10.49 -6.96
N LYS A 466 -22.22 -10.26 -8.17
CA LYS A 466 -22.58 -11.31 -9.15
C LYS A 466 -22.18 -10.89 -10.57
N PRO A 467 -22.05 -11.81 -11.54
CA PRO A 467 -21.38 -11.53 -12.83
C PRO A 467 -21.85 -10.28 -13.60
N GLY A 468 -23.14 -9.93 -13.51
CA GLY A 468 -23.75 -8.74 -14.12
C GLY A 468 -24.28 -7.69 -13.12
N HIS A 469 -23.91 -7.76 -11.85
CA HIS A 469 -24.25 -6.76 -10.83
C HIS A 469 -23.10 -6.72 -9.81
N ARG A 470 -22.16 -5.81 -10.05
CA ARG A 470 -20.81 -5.82 -9.48
C ARG A 470 -20.56 -4.62 -8.57
N PHE A 471 -19.66 -4.80 -7.61
CA PHE A 471 -19.07 -3.69 -6.88
C PHE A 471 -18.18 -2.84 -7.80
N ASN A 472 -17.77 -1.64 -7.38
CA ASN A 472 -16.56 -1.02 -7.96
C ASN A 472 -15.36 -1.84 -7.47
N ASP A 473 -15.00 -1.64 -6.22
CA ASP A 473 -14.00 -2.41 -5.48
C ASP A 473 -14.75 -3.22 -4.42
N VAL A 474 -14.35 -4.48 -4.17
CA VAL A 474 -15.02 -5.26 -3.10
C VAL A 474 -14.77 -4.57 -1.75
N ILE A 475 -13.55 -4.10 -1.51
CA ILE A 475 -13.18 -3.19 -0.42
C ILE A 475 -12.50 -1.95 -1.00
N GLU A 476 -13.13 -0.78 -0.83
CA GLU A 476 -12.67 0.52 -1.37
C GLU A 476 -11.95 1.35 -0.30
N GLY A 477 -10.95 2.14 -0.69
CA GLY A 477 -10.20 3.03 0.18
C GLY A 477 -10.77 4.45 0.23
N ARG A 478 -10.75 5.08 1.41
CA ARG A 478 -10.99 6.52 1.56
C ARG A 478 -9.68 7.27 1.80
N LYS A 479 -9.42 8.28 0.96
CA LYS A 479 -8.22 9.16 0.98
C LYS A 479 -6.91 8.44 0.62
N ASN A 480 -6.94 7.57 -0.40
CA ASN A 480 -5.80 6.79 -0.93
C ASN A 480 -4.55 7.66 -1.23
N SER A 481 -4.75 8.94 -1.54
CA SER A 481 -3.71 9.95 -1.74
C SER A 481 -3.22 10.67 -0.45
N GLU A 482 -3.48 10.15 0.75
CA GLU A 482 -3.10 10.77 2.04
C GLU A 482 -2.44 9.74 2.99
N PRO A 483 -1.44 10.13 3.81
CA PRO A 483 -0.79 9.21 4.75
C PRO A 483 -1.71 8.61 5.82
N LEU A 484 -2.85 9.27 6.10
CA LEU A 484 -3.88 8.75 6.99
C LEU A 484 -5.12 8.33 6.19
N GLY A 485 -4.92 7.74 5.01
CA GLY A 485 -5.97 7.12 4.18
C GLY A 485 -6.14 5.63 4.41
N GLY A 486 -7.28 5.11 3.96
CA GLY A 486 -7.62 3.68 3.96
C GLY A 486 -7.70 3.10 5.37
N PHE A 487 -6.99 1.99 5.56
CA PHE A 487 -6.85 1.29 6.84
C PHE A 487 -5.92 2.00 7.84
N VAL A 488 -5.17 3.01 7.41
CA VAL A 488 -4.19 3.79 8.23
C VAL A 488 -3.05 2.94 8.81
N ARG A 489 -3.32 2.16 9.88
CA ARG A 489 -2.33 1.37 10.62
C ARG A 489 -2.89 0.08 11.21
N ASP A 490 -2.00 -0.87 11.50
CA ASP A 490 -2.20 -2.04 12.35
C ASP A 490 -3.52 -2.77 12.04
N ALA A 491 -3.68 -3.26 10.81
CA ALA A 491 -4.92 -3.89 10.35
C ALA A 491 -4.66 -5.27 9.76
N ALA A 492 -5.61 -6.19 9.91
CA ALA A 492 -5.50 -7.58 9.46
C ALA A 492 -6.74 -8.01 8.67
N ILE A 493 -6.57 -8.31 7.39
CA ILE A 493 -7.63 -8.71 6.46
C ILE A 493 -7.33 -10.14 5.99
N TYR A 494 -8.06 -11.14 6.51
CA TYR A 494 -7.73 -12.55 6.28
C TYR A 494 -8.86 -13.57 6.24
N ASN A 495 -8.62 -14.73 5.62
CA ASN A 495 -9.61 -15.81 5.45
C ASN A 495 -10.90 -15.38 4.72
N ASN A 496 -10.90 -14.28 3.96
CA ASN A 496 -12.11 -13.78 3.29
C ASN A 496 -12.17 -14.27 1.83
N THR A 497 -13.39 -14.41 1.29
CA THR A 497 -13.64 -14.48 -0.16
C THR A 497 -14.10 -13.10 -0.66
N PHE A 498 -13.35 -12.54 -1.61
CA PHE A 498 -13.66 -11.28 -2.29
C PHE A 498 -13.92 -11.54 -3.78
N ALA A 499 -15.13 -11.26 -4.29
CA ALA A 499 -15.44 -11.49 -5.70
C ALA A 499 -16.39 -10.47 -6.35
N TYR A 500 -16.29 -10.38 -7.68
CA TYR A 500 -17.17 -9.59 -8.56
C TYR A 500 -17.14 -8.07 -8.32
N GLY A 501 -15.93 -7.51 -8.20
CA GLY A 501 -15.69 -6.09 -8.48
C GLY A 501 -15.57 -5.79 -9.98
N ASN A 502 -15.60 -4.52 -10.33
CA ASN A 502 -15.26 -4.00 -11.67
C ASN A 502 -13.90 -3.24 -11.67
N ASP A 503 -13.34 -2.97 -10.49
CA ASP A 503 -11.93 -2.61 -10.27
C ASP A 503 -11.24 -3.65 -9.34
N ASP A 504 -10.83 -3.34 -8.10
CA ASP A 504 -10.02 -4.25 -7.27
C ASP A 504 -10.83 -5.23 -6.40
N ALA A 505 -10.15 -6.28 -5.91
CA ALA A 505 -10.64 -7.07 -4.78
C ALA A 505 -10.42 -6.34 -3.44
N ILE A 506 -9.33 -5.57 -3.31
CA ILE A 506 -9.13 -4.71 -2.13
C ILE A 506 -8.15 -3.56 -2.43
N GLU A 507 -8.56 -2.33 -2.11
CA GLU A 507 -7.66 -1.22 -1.87
C GLU A 507 -7.21 -1.16 -0.40
N VAL A 508 -5.91 -1.26 -0.13
CA VAL A 508 -5.34 -0.81 1.17
C VAL A 508 -4.67 0.57 1.08
N ASP A 509 -4.88 1.29 -0.02
CA ASP A 509 -4.18 2.52 -0.39
C ASP A 509 -4.30 3.65 0.63
N GLY A 510 -3.20 4.39 0.82
CA GLY A 510 -3.05 5.31 1.93
C GLY A 510 -2.01 4.81 2.93
N GLY A 511 -2.33 4.84 4.22
CA GLY A 511 -1.33 4.70 5.29
C GLY A 511 -0.52 3.40 5.25
N GLN A 512 -1.21 2.26 5.26
CA GLN A 512 -0.62 0.91 5.20
C GLN A 512 0.38 0.54 6.33
N TYR A 513 0.46 1.28 7.44
CA TYR A 513 1.46 1.00 8.49
C TYR A 513 1.19 -0.33 9.21
N ASN A 514 1.98 -1.37 8.97
CA ASN A 514 1.69 -2.74 9.40
C ASN A 514 0.27 -3.22 9.01
N VAL A 515 -0.18 -2.87 7.80
CA VAL A 515 -1.44 -3.43 7.26
C VAL A 515 -1.14 -4.76 6.57
N MET A 516 -1.87 -5.80 6.97
CA MET A 516 -1.69 -7.19 6.58
C MET A 516 -2.91 -7.68 5.81
N VAL A 517 -2.70 -8.15 4.58
CA VAL A 517 -3.71 -8.79 3.73
C VAL A 517 -3.24 -10.21 3.44
N TYR A 518 -3.88 -11.23 4.05
CA TYR A 518 -3.39 -12.59 3.93
C TYR A 518 -4.47 -13.67 3.92
N ASN A 519 -4.19 -14.85 3.35
CA ASN A 519 -5.12 -15.98 3.40
C ASN A 519 -6.49 -15.73 2.73
N ASN A 520 -6.62 -14.74 1.84
CA ASN A 520 -7.87 -14.43 1.15
C ASN A 520 -7.95 -15.10 -0.22
N ASP A 521 -9.16 -15.50 -0.60
CA ASP A 521 -9.60 -15.85 -1.96
C ASP A 521 -10.03 -14.55 -2.67
N MET A 522 -9.43 -14.26 -3.82
CA MET A 522 -9.72 -13.08 -4.63
C MET A 522 -9.92 -13.47 -6.10
N SER A 523 -11.14 -13.31 -6.61
CA SER A 523 -11.47 -13.67 -8.00
C SER A 523 -12.49 -12.75 -8.67
N HIS A 524 -12.61 -12.84 -10.01
CA HIS A 524 -13.60 -12.10 -10.79
C HIS A 524 -13.58 -10.56 -10.63
N THR A 525 -12.42 -9.99 -10.29
CA THR A 525 -12.17 -8.53 -10.20
C THR A 525 -11.20 -8.09 -11.31
N TYR A 526 -11.11 -6.80 -11.62
CA TYR A 526 -10.13 -6.28 -12.60
C TYR A 526 -8.69 -6.37 -12.06
N THR A 527 -8.51 -6.19 -10.75
CA THR A 527 -7.24 -6.41 -10.02
C THR A 527 -7.47 -7.31 -8.81
N GLY A 528 -6.45 -8.03 -8.35
CA GLY A 528 -6.43 -8.54 -6.97
C GLY A 528 -6.25 -7.40 -5.96
N VAL A 529 -5.02 -7.18 -5.49
CA VAL A 529 -4.71 -6.23 -4.40
C VAL A 529 -4.13 -4.91 -4.93
N SER A 530 -4.62 -3.78 -4.42
CA SER A 530 -3.91 -2.49 -4.48
C SER A 530 -3.06 -2.24 -3.24
N VAL A 531 -1.82 -1.82 -3.46
CA VAL A 531 -0.99 -1.16 -2.46
C VAL A 531 -0.46 0.20 -2.95
N ILE A 532 -1.02 0.76 -4.03
CA ILE A 532 -0.54 1.99 -4.67
C ILE A 532 -1.33 3.25 -4.24
N PRO A 533 -0.75 4.16 -3.42
CA PRO A 533 0.59 4.17 -2.83
C PRO A 533 0.65 3.70 -1.36
N THR A 534 1.73 3.03 -0.99
CA THR A 534 2.14 2.78 0.41
C THR A 534 2.64 4.08 1.06
N ARG A 535 1.73 4.92 1.58
CA ARG A 535 2.07 6.28 2.06
C ARG A 535 2.89 6.32 3.34
N ILE A 536 2.83 5.29 4.17
CA ILE A 536 3.67 5.12 5.36
C ILE A 536 4.28 3.72 5.36
N GLY A 537 3.46 2.66 5.25
CA GLY A 537 3.93 1.27 5.33
C GLY A 537 4.62 0.95 6.67
N PRO A 538 5.28 -0.21 6.80
CA PRO A 538 5.38 -1.30 5.83
C PRO A 538 4.05 -2.02 5.62
N SER A 539 3.75 -2.35 4.35
CA SER A 539 2.54 -3.07 3.94
C SER A 539 2.86 -4.54 3.69
N PHE A 540 2.01 -5.48 4.09
CA PHE A 540 2.23 -6.92 3.95
C PHE A 540 1.07 -7.59 3.21
N VAL A 541 1.37 -8.28 2.11
CA VAL A 541 0.41 -9.05 1.32
C VAL A 541 0.95 -10.47 1.17
N PHE A 542 0.37 -11.47 1.84
CA PHE A 542 0.96 -12.80 1.90
C PHE A 542 -0.04 -13.95 1.90
N ASN A 543 0.32 -15.12 1.36
CA ASN A 543 -0.55 -16.31 1.37
C ASN A 543 -1.98 -16.09 0.82
N ASN A 544 -2.19 -15.11 -0.07
CA ASN A 544 -3.48 -14.95 -0.77
C ASN A 544 -3.51 -15.83 -2.03
N TYR A 545 -4.72 -16.24 -2.42
CA TYR A 545 -4.99 -16.86 -3.72
C TYR A 545 -5.70 -15.85 -4.63
N ILE A 546 -5.03 -15.43 -5.71
CA ILE A 546 -5.51 -14.39 -6.63
C ILE A 546 -5.65 -15.03 -8.02
N HIS A 547 -6.87 -15.40 -8.38
CA HIS A 547 -7.18 -16.19 -9.58
C HIS A 547 -8.37 -15.61 -10.36
N ASP A 548 -8.67 -16.16 -11.56
CA ASP A 548 -9.87 -15.87 -12.36
C ASP A 548 -10.28 -14.38 -12.49
N LEU A 549 -9.28 -13.48 -12.50
CA LEU A 549 -9.52 -12.04 -12.58
C LEU A 549 -10.26 -11.67 -13.89
N GLY A 550 -11.22 -10.77 -13.80
CA GLY A 550 -11.99 -10.27 -14.92
C GLY A 550 -13.14 -9.34 -14.50
N ASP A 551 -13.12 -8.10 -14.98
CA ASP A 551 -14.27 -7.18 -14.98
C ASP A 551 -15.48 -7.78 -15.73
N GLU A 552 -16.62 -7.07 -15.81
CA GLU A 552 -17.80 -7.56 -16.54
C GLU A 552 -17.55 -7.92 -18.02
N THR A 553 -16.42 -7.47 -18.58
CA THR A 553 -16.01 -7.72 -19.97
C THR A 553 -14.86 -8.73 -20.10
N GLY A 554 -14.40 -9.33 -18.99
CA GLY A 554 -13.25 -10.23 -18.95
C GLY A 554 -11.89 -9.54 -19.16
N LYS A 555 -11.82 -8.22 -18.96
CA LYS A 555 -10.55 -7.47 -18.87
C LYS A 555 -10.05 -7.50 -17.43
N GLN A 556 -8.74 -7.38 -17.26
CA GLN A 556 -8.06 -7.30 -15.97
C GLN A 556 -6.79 -6.47 -16.14
N TRP A 557 -6.23 -5.95 -15.04
CA TRP A 557 -4.97 -5.24 -15.00
C TRP A 557 -3.85 -6.11 -14.39
N ALA A 558 -3.94 -6.45 -13.10
CA ALA A 558 -2.83 -7.04 -12.34
C ALA A 558 -3.29 -8.00 -11.23
N GLY A 559 -2.42 -8.93 -10.85
CA GLY A 559 -2.58 -9.68 -9.58
C GLY A 559 -2.40 -8.76 -8.38
N ILE A 560 -1.30 -7.98 -8.37
CA ILE A 560 -1.03 -6.95 -7.35
C ILE A 560 -0.56 -5.68 -8.07
N LYS A 561 -1.20 -4.53 -7.79
CA LYS A 561 -0.82 -3.22 -8.34
C LYS A 561 -0.06 -2.36 -7.32
N MET A 562 1.10 -1.85 -7.72
CA MET A 562 2.07 -1.10 -6.90
C MET A 562 2.59 0.13 -7.65
N GLY A 563 3.17 1.11 -6.94
CA GLY A 563 3.90 2.23 -7.56
C GLY A 563 3.87 3.52 -6.75
N GLY A 564 4.39 4.59 -7.34
CA GLY A 564 4.30 5.95 -6.79
C GLY A 564 5.36 6.36 -5.79
N LEU A 565 6.49 5.64 -5.68
CA LEU A 565 7.59 5.94 -4.74
C LEU A 565 8.02 7.42 -4.72
N LEU A 566 8.42 7.96 -5.88
CA LEU A 566 8.91 9.33 -5.96
C LEU A 566 7.77 10.34 -5.74
N ALA A 567 6.55 10.03 -6.20
CA ALA A 567 5.42 10.95 -6.10
C ALA A 567 4.66 10.94 -4.75
N GLY A 568 4.78 9.88 -3.93
CA GLY A 568 4.03 9.77 -2.68
C GLY A 568 4.15 8.50 -1.83
N ALA A 569 4.67 7.37 -2.32
CA ALA A 569 4.85 6.17 -1.50
C ALA A 569 6.19 6.24 -0.74
N TYR A 570 6.17 5.98 0.57
CA TYR A 570 7.36 6.07 1.43
C TYR A 570 7.65 4.77 2.17
N GLY A 571 6.62 3.94 2.38
CA GLY A 571 6.78 2.60 2.91
C GLY A 571 7.08 1.58 1.83
N LYS A 572 7.78 0.51 2.22
CA LYS A 572 7.99 -0.66 1.36
C LYS A 572 6.80 -1.61 1.45
N SER A 573 6.37 -2.15 0.30
CA SER A 573 5.43 -3.27 0.22
C SER A 573 6.17 -4.61 0.31
N TYR A 574 5.65 -5.56 1.08
CA TYR A 574 6.23 -6.88 1.31
C TYR A 574 5.26 -7.97 0.83
N LEU A 575 5.70 -8.78 -0.15
CA LEU A 575 4.84 -9.77 -0.82
C LEU A 575 5.41 -11.18 -0.62
N PHE A 576 4.68 -12.08 0.07
CA PHE A 576 5.20 -13.42 0.44
C PHE A 576 4.22 -14.56 0.17
N HIS A 577 4.67 -15.69 -0.39
CA HIS A 577 3.88 -16.94 -0.50
C HIS A 577 2.50 -16.82 -1.17
N ASN A 578 2.22 -15.73 -1.89
CA ASN A 578 0.97 -15.58 -2.63
C ASN A 578 0.97 -16.52 -3.85
N LEU A 579 -0.21 -17.04 -4.19
CA LEU A 579 -0.48 -17.79 -5.40
C LEU A 579 -1.28 -16.90 -6.35
N ILE A 580 -0.68 -16.51 -7.48
CA ILE A 580 -1.22 -15.52 -8.41
C ILE A 580 -1.35 -16.16 -9.80
N GLU A 581 -2.59 -16.39 -10.24
CA GLU A 581 -2.93 -17.14 -11.45
C GLU A 581 -3.81 -16.29 -12.38
N VAL A 582 -3.16 -15.45 -13.19
CA VAL A 582 -3.84 -14.30 -13.82
C VAL A 582 -3.60 -14.25 -15.32
N ASN A 583 -4.66 -14.00 -16.09
CA ASN A 583 -4.57 -13.97 -17.55
C ASN A 583 -3.62 -12.88 -18.07
N ARG A 584 -3.39 -11.79 -17.33
CA ARG A 584 -2.60 -10.62 -17.75
C ARG A 584 -1.25 -10.55 -17.03
N ASN A 585 -1.13 -9.80 -15.94
CA ASN A 585 0.16 -9.50 -15.30
C ASN A 585 0.08 -9.80 -13.80
N GLY A 586 1.16 -10.31 -13.21
CA GLY A 586 1.28 -10.51 -11.78
C GLY A 586 1.63 -9.22 -11.04
N PHE A 587 2.88 -9.11 -10.61
CA PHE A 587 3.42 -7.90 -10.01
C PHE A 587 3.49 -6.78 -11.05
N THR A 588 2.73 -5.71 -10.86
CA THR A 588 2.53 -4.71 -11.93
C THR A 588 2.65 -3.27 -11.40
N ALA A 589 3.52 -2.48 -12.03
CA ALA A 589 3.58 -1.04 -11.85
C ALA A 589 2.31 -0.38 -12.40
N SER A 590 1.62 0.34 -11.52
CA SER A 590 0.54 1.28 -11.82
C SER A 590 1.02 2.71 -11.60
N ARG A 591 0.30 3.70 -12.13
CA ARG A 591 0.69 5.11 -12.02
C ARG A 591 0.00 5.82 -10.87
N PHE A 592 0.76 6.22 -9.86
CA PHE A 592 0.31 7.21 -8.88
C PHE A 592 0.91 8.56 -9.25
N GLN A 593 0.05 9.52 -9.63
CA GLN A 593 0.48 10.87 -10.02
C GLN A 593 1.57 10.89 -11.12
N GLU A 594 1.35 10.16 -12.22
CA GLU A 594 2.31 9.84 -13.30
C GLU A 594 3.54 8.98 -12.93
N ASP A 595 3.81 8.75 -11.65
CA ASP A 595 4.96 7.93 -11.22
C ASP A 595 4.58 6.44 -11.14
N SER A 596 5.41 5.59 -11.75
CA SER A 596 5.29 4.13 -11.75
C SER A 596 6.32 3.44 -10.85
N SER A 597 7.25 4.17 -10.20
CA SER A 597 8.37 3.62 -9.45
C SER A 597 7.92 2.76 -8.27
N LEU A 598 8.47 1.55 -8.17
CA LEU A 598 8.16 0.58 -7.11
C LEU A 598 9.09 0.72 -5.90
N LEU A 599 8.55 0.48 -4.71
CA LEU A 599 9.32 0.17 -3.50
C LEU A 599 8.79 -1.13 -2.87
N THR A 600 9.33 -2.26 -3.31
CA THR A 600 8.76 -3.59 -3.02
C THR A 600 9.83 -4.61 -2.66
N HIS A 601 9.50 -5.55 -1.77
CA HIS A 601 10.27 -6.76 -1.53
C HIS A 601 9.35 -7.96 -1.66
N ALA A 602 9.46 -8.67 -2.77
CA ALA A 602 8.66 -9.86 -3.07
C ALA A 602 9.54 -11.11 -2.96
N GLN A 603 9.21 -12.02 -2.03
CA GLN A 603 9.96 -13.24 -1.79
C GLN A 603 9.04 -14.48 -1.76
N ASN A 604 9.47 -15.58 -2.40
CA ASN A 604 8.74 -16.85 -2.42
C ASN A 604 7.27 -16.73 -2.88
N ASN A 605 6.95 -16.05 -3.98
CA ASN A 605 5.58 -16.07 -4.54
C ASN A 605 5.52 -16.98 -5.78
N ILE A 606 4.33 -17.51 -6.07
CA ILE A 606 4.02 -18.19 -7.34
C ILE A 606 3.22 -17.22 -8.20
N VAL A 607 3.72 -16.96 -9.42
CA VAL A 607 3.07 -16.07 -10.39
C VAL A 607 2.99 -16.75 -11.75
N ILE A 608 1.81 -17.23 -12.09
CA ILE A 608 1.47 -17.90 -13.35
C ILE A 608 0.66 -16.92 -14.21
N THR A 609 1.07 -16.73 -15.48
CA THR A 609 0.35 -15.85 -16.41
C THR A 609 0.02 -16.52 -17.74
N PHE A 610 -1.19 -16.28 -18.27
CA PHE A 610 -1.72 -17.10 -19.39
C PHE A 610 -1.67 -16.44 -20.78
N LYS A 611 -1.90 -15.11 -20.91
CA LYS A 611 -1.85 -14.41 -22.21
C LYS A 611 -0.43 -13.89 -22.49
N ASP A 612 -0.10 -13.61 -23.75
CA ASP A 612 1.15 -12.93 -24.14
C ASP A 612 0.86 -11.90 -25.25
N ASN A 613 1.21 -10.63 -24.97
CA ASN A 613 1.24 -9.49 -25.90
C ASN A 613 2.20 -8.39 -25.35
N LYS A 614 2.46 -7.29 -26.08
CA LYS A 614 3.50 -6.28 -25.73
C LYS A 614 3.45 -5.75 -24.28
N THR A 615 2.26 -5.59 -23.70
CA THR A 615 2.02 -5.08 -22.33
C THR A 615 1.13 -6.03 -21.49
N VAL A 616 1.19 -7.33 -21.78
CA VAL A 616 0.34 -8.41 -21.24
C VAL A 616 1.16 -9.68 -21.06
N GLY A 617 0.96 -10.43 -19.99
CA GLY A 617 1.63 -11.71 -19.73
C GLY A 617 2.84 -11.61 -18.82
N TYR A 618 3.04 -10.48 -18.15
CA TYR A 618 4.25 -10.24 -17.35
C TYR A 618 4.09 -10.79 -15.93
N ASN A 619 5.00 -11.64 -15.49
CA ASN A 619 5.06 -12.07 -14.09
C ASN A 619 5.53 -10.91 -13.20
N LEU A 620 6.46 -10.10 -13.71
CA LEU A 620 6.86 -8.80 -13.18
C LEU A 620 6.84 -7.76 -14.31
N PHE A 621 6.15 -6.65 -14.07
CA PHE A 621 6.07 -5.47 -14.94
C PHE A 621 6.42 -4.22 -14.14
N ASP A 622 7.69 -4.09 -13.77
CA ASP A 622 8.27 -2.83 -13.27
C ASP A 622 8.86 -2.06 -14.44
N GLN A 623 8.35 -0.85 -14.70
CA GLN A 623 8.76 -0.02 -15.83
C GLN A 623 9.94 0.90 -15.52
N GLU A 624 10.16 1.24 -14.26
CA GLU A 624 11.17 2.21 -13.84
C GLU A 624 12.41 1.49 -13.25
N GLY A 625 12.21 0.35 -12.57
CA GLY A 625 13.30 -0.57 -12.18
C GLY A 625 14.12 -0.14 -10.96
N PHE A 626 13.56 0.70 -10.08
CA PHE A 626 14.24 1.32 -8.94
C PHE A 626 15.02 0.30 -8.08
N ALA A 627 16.31 0.55 -7.85
CA ALA A 627 17.22 -0.46 -7.28
C ALA A 627 16.90 -0.88 -5.84
N GLY A 628 16.12 -0.08 -5.09
CA GLY A 628 15.64 -0.46 -3.76
C GLY A 628 14.48 -1.46 -3.75
N SER A 629 13.93 -1.83 -4.92
CA SER A 629 12.98 -2.93 -5.08
C SER A 629 13.69 -4.27 -5.30
N THR A 630 13.16 -5.34 -4.70
CA THR A 630 13.81 -6.66 -4.67
C THR A 630 12.83 -7.81 -4.92
N PHE A 631 13.28 -8.79 -5.69
CA PHE A 631 12.50 -9.96 -6.12
C PHE A 631 13.35 -11.21 -5.94
N VAL A 632 13.02 -12.03 -4.93
CA VAL A 632 13.86 -13.12 -4.40
C VAL A 632 13.11 -14.46 -4.47
N ASN A 633 13.69 -15.48 -5.11
CA ASN A 633 13.18 -16.85 -5.12
C ASN A 633 11.67 -16.98 -5.46
N ASN A 634 11.16 -16.16 -6.37
CA ASN A 634 9.77 -16.24 -6.84
C ASN A 634 9.66 -17.19 -8.03
N TYR A 635 8.69 -18.09 -8.02
CA TYR A 635 8.35 -18.95 -9.16
C TYR A 635 7.54 -18.13 -10.18
N LEU A 636 8.13 -17.82 -11.33
CA LEU A 636 7.56 -16.91 -12.34
C LEU A 636 7.48 -17.62 -13.70
N ILE A 637 6.27 -17.80 -14.26
CA ILE A 637 6.12 -18.41 -15.60
C ILE A 637 4.95 -17.81 -16.40
N ASN A 638 5.15 -17.61 -17.70
CA ASN A 638 4.07 -17.35 -18.64
C ASN A 638 3.78 -18.62 -19.46
N MET A 639 2.57 -19.17 -19.32
CA MET A 639 2.16 -20.44 -19.92
C MET A 639 2.26 -20.44 -21.44
N LYS A 640 1.87 -19.34 -22.09
CA LYS A 640 1.94 -19.20 -23.56
C LYS A 640 3.38 -19.07 -24.09
N ARG A 641 4.35 -18.77 -23.23
CA ARG A 641 5.78 -18.66 -23.58
C ARG A 641 6.62 -19.84 -23.10
N ALA A 642 6.08 -20.69 -22.24
CA ALA A 642 6.81 -21.72 -21.48
C ALA A 642 8.07 -21.20 -20.75
N ALA A 643 8.04 -19.94 -20.32
CA ALA A 643 9.18 -19.24 -19.72
C ALA A 643 8.70 -18.03 -18.89
N PRO A 644 9.49 -17.51 -17.93
CA PRO A 644 9.22 -16.24 -17.27
C PRO A 644 9.09 -15.08 -18.28
N LYS A 645 8.27 -14.08 -17.95
CA LYS A 645 8.21 -12.81 -18.70
C LYS A 645 8.33 -11.62 -17.76
N ILE A 646 9.42 -10.89 -17.90
CA ILE A 646 9.87 -9.86 -16.95
C ILE A 646 10.09 -8.53 -17.67
N MET A 647 9.74 -7.44 -17.00
CA MET A 647 10.24 -6.08 -17.21
C MET A 647 10.61 -5.55 -15.82
N GLY A 648 11.81 -5.01 -15.67
CA GLY A 648 12.46 -4.81 -14.36
C GLY A 648 13.49 -5.90 -14.03
N SER A 649 14.00 -5.88 -12.81
CA SER A 649 15.13 -6.71 -12.36
C SER A 649 14.69 -7.81 -11.40
N ILE A 650 15.24 -9.03 -11.54
CA ILE A 650 15.11 -10.10 -10.54
C ILE A 650 16.38 -10.15 -9.72
N THR A 651 16.25 -10.04 -8.39
CA THR A 651 17.39 -9.99 -7.45
C THR A 651 17.99 -11.38 -7.25
N VAL A 652 17.13 -12.39 -7.04
CA VAL A 652 17.51 -13.79 -6.95
C VAL A 652 16.46 -14.62 -7.69
N PRO A 653 16.84 -15.45 -8.69
CA PRO A 653 15.90 -16.31 -9.41
C PRO A 653 15.31 -17.39 -8.50
N TYR A 654 14.31 -18.13 -9.01
CA TYR A 654 13.80 -19.31 -8.32
C TYR A 654 14.87 -20.42 -8.23
N THR A 655 14.97 -21.06 -7.06
CA THR A 655 16.05 -22.00 -6.72
C THR A 655 16.03 -23.29 -7.53
N PHE A 656 14.83 -23.73 -7.95
CA PHE A 656 14.62 -25.00 -8.67
C PHE A 656 14.16 -24.69 -10.12
N PRO A 657 15.06 -24.16 -10.99
CA PRO A 657 14.69 -23.67 -12.32
C PRO A 657 14.11 -24.78 -13.23
N GLU A 658 14.45 -26.04 -13.00
CA GLU A 658 13.89 -27.20 -13.69
C GLU A 658 12.38 -27.37 -13.46
N LEU A 659 11.87 -26.89 -12.32
CA LEU A 659 10.44 -26.87 -12.03
C LEU A 659 9.70 -25.74 -12.75
N VAL A 660 10.38 -24.72 -13.29
CA VAL A 660 9.75 -23.55 -13.96
C VAL A 660 9.37 -23.91 -15.39
N ASN A 661 8.42 -24.83 -15.53
CA ASN A 661 7.94 -25.39 -16.80
C ASN A 661 6.40 -25.48 -16.84
N THR A 662 5.83 -25.64 -18.04
CA THR A 662 4.36 -25.60 -18.23
C THR A 662 3.62 -26.80 -17.65
N GLN A 663 4.27 -27.97 -17.52
CA GLN A 663 3.66 -29.11 -16.85
C GLN A 663 3.50 -28.79 -15.35
N LYS A 664 4.58 -28.37 -14.68
CA LYS A 664 4.53 -28.07 -13.26
C LYS A 664 3.63 -26.87 -12.95
N ALA A 665 3.61 -25.87 -13.82
CA ALA A 665 2.67 -24.76 -13.71
C ALA A 665 1.20 -25.21 -13.82
N GLN A 666 0.87 -26.17 -14.70
CA GLN A 666 -0.48 -26.72 -14.79
C GLN A 666 -0.83 -27.56 -13.54
N GLU A 667 0.11 -28.36 -13.01
CA GLU A 667 -0.09 -29.10 -11.75
C GLU A 667 -0.41 -28.18 -10.56
N LEU A 668 0.11 -26.95 -10.54
CA LEU A 668 -0.20 -25.95 -9.51
C LEU A 668 -1.63 -25.41 -9.70
N VAL A 669 -1.97 -24.95 -10.91
CA VAL A 669 -3.33 -24.44 -11.25
C VAL A 669 -4.41 -25.50 -10.97
N ASP A 670 -4.16 -26.75 -11.36
CA ASP A 670 -5.09 -27.87 -11.15
C ASP A 670 -5.23 -28.27 -9.66
N SER A 671 -4.37 -27.77 -8.77
CA SER A 671 -4.43 -28.01 -7.32
C SER A 671 -5.25 -26.95 -6.56
N GLY A 672 -5.51 -25.79 -7.15
CA GLY A 672 -6.34 -24.72 -6.55
C GLY A 672 -5.67 -23.93 -5.43
N GLU A 673 -6.47 -23.51 -4.44
CA GLU A 673 -6.15 -22.41 -3.50
C GLU A 673 -4.91 -22.57 -2.62
N GLN A 674 -4.42 -23.80 -2.43
CA GLN A 674 -3.24 -24.12 -1.62
C GLN A 674 -2.33 -25.07 -2.39
N VAL A 675 -1.09 -24.65 -2.64
CA VAL A 675 -0.10 -25.44 -3.40
C VAL A 675 1.24 -25.52 -2.68
N THR A 676 2.10 -26.44 -3.12
CA THR A 676 3.40 -26.69 -2.49
C THR A 676 4.54 -26.81 -3.48
N LEU A 677 5.70 -26.25 -3.14
CA LEU A 677 6.96 -26.40 -3.89
C LEU A 677 8.13 -26.68 -2.93
N PRO A 678 9.22 -27.34 -3.37
CA PRO A 678 10.34 -27.71 -2.50
C PRO A 678 10.98 -26.53 -1.76
N ILE A 679 11.47 -26.81 -0.55
CA ILE A 679 12.18 -25.85 0.30
C ILE A 679 13.65 -25.76 -0.11
N ASP A 680 14.12 -24.53 -0.24
CA ASP A 680 15.48 -24.18 0.16
C ASP A 680 15.40 -23.34 1.44
N GLY A 681 16.07 -23.80 2.49
CA GLY A 681 16.03 -23.21 3.82
C GLY A 681 16.57 -21.79 3.89
N GLN A 682 17.48 -21.38 2.98
CA GLN A 682 18.03 -20.03 2.99
C GLN A 682 16.98 -18.94 2.66
N TYR A 683 15.88 -19.32 1.99
CA TYR A 683 14.77 -18.41 1.68
C TYR A 683 13.60 -18.56 2.64
N ARG A 684 13.71 -19.35 3.73
CA ARG A 684 12.66 -19.40 4.76
C ARG A 684 12.52 -18.02 5.40
N ILE A 685 11.31 -17.48 5.36
CA ILE A 685 10.96 -16.23 6.03
C ILE A 685 10.47 -16.61 7.44
N PRO A 686 11.14 -16.18 8.53
CA PRO A 686 10.64 -16.39 9.88
C PRO A 686 9.22 -15.81 10.03
N ASN A 687 8.39 -16.43 10.87
CA ASN A 687 6.94 -16.23 11.05
C ASN A 687 6.01 -16.09 9.80
N PHE A 688 6.52 -16.16 8.55
CA PHE A 688 5.71 -16.13 7.33
C PHE A 688 5.81 -17.41 6.47
N SER A 689 6.92 -18.17 6.53
CA SER A 689 7.06 -19.42 5.77
C SER A 689 6.39 -20.61 6.48
N HIS A 690 5.20 -20.97 6.01
CA HIS A 690 4.56 -22.25 6.28
C HIS A 690 5.20 -23.39 5.47
N VAL A 691 5.17 -24.60 6.04
CA VAL A 691 5.81 -25.80 5.47
C VAL A 691 4.93 -27.03 5.62
N THR A 692 5.07 -28.00 4.73
CA THR A 692 4.41 -29.31 4.86
C THR A 692 4.87 -30.05 6.12
N ALA A 693 4.02 -30.92 6.67
CA ALA A 693 4.28 -31.66 7.92
C ALA A 693 5.52 -32.59 7.87
N ASP A 694 6.06 -32.88 6.68
CA ASP A 694 7.30 -33.63 6.48
C ASP A 694 8.55 -32.72 6.38
N GLY A 695 8.38 -31.40 6.48
CA GLY A 695 9.43 -30.39 6.45
C GLY A 695 10.08 -30.15 5.09
N LYS A 696 9.49 -30.61 3.97
CA LYS A 696 10.16 -30.58 2.64
C LYS A 696 9.67 -29.52 1.65
N ASN A 697 8.44 -29.01 1.80
CA ASN A 697 7.85 -28.07 0.84
C ASN A 697 7.30 -26.82 1.55
N PHE A 698 7.49 -25.65 0.95
CA PHE A 698 6.79 -24.43 1.37
C PHE A 698 5.32 -24.52 0.93
N ILE A 699 4.41 -23.91 1.70
CA ILE A 699 2.99 -23.78 1.37
C ILE A 699 2.74 -22.38 0.82
N TYR A 700 2.08 -22.31 -0.33
CA TYR A 700 1.76 -21.09 -1.08
C TYR A 700 0.25 -21.01 -1.33
N GLY A 701 -0.28 -19.80 -1.46
CA GLY A 701 -1.72 -19.56 -1.41
C GLY A 701 -2.24 -19.70 0.02
N ILE A 702 -3.52 -20.06 0.16
CA ILE A 702 -4.23 -20.12 1.43
C ILE A 702 -3.70 -21.26 2.30
N VAL A 703 -3.27 -20.93 3.51
CA VAL A 703 -2.87 -21.87 4.58
C VAL A 703 -4.11 -22.25 5.40
N LYS A 704 -4.17 -23.50 5.85
CA LYS A 704 -5.33 -24.11 6.54
C LYS A 704 -4.95 -24.72 7.88
#